data_AF-A0A6P5FTK3-F1
#
_entry.id   AF-A0A6P5FTK3-F1
#
_cell.length_a   1.000
_cell.length_b   1.000
_cell.length_c   1.000
_cell.angle_alpha   90.00
_cell.angle_beta   90.00
_cell.angle_gamma   90.00
#
_symmetry.space_group_name_H-M   'P 1'
#
loop_
_entity.id
_entity.type
_entity.pdbx_description
1 polymer ?
#
loop_
_entity_poly.entity_id
_entity_poly.type
_entity_poly.pdbx_seq_one_letter_code
_entity_poly.pdbx_strand_id
1 'polypeptide(L)'
;MYNFCNRLAVRSHLILAPHHSHPAPLPMESALFSSSPLSAFVPRSPPSLASRPLRLLSLPFSLLIHHSPPPRGGPPLLPRRLLRRFSPAAYADADAAAASAAESRSSGDRVVARPSSELRMGRPGGSGTGVAGDEKLRSLRELFARPDVAIDAYIIPSQDAHQSEFIAECFMRRAYLTGFTGSAGTAVVTKEKAALWTDGRYFLQAEKQLSPDWILMRSGNQGVPTTSEWLNDVLPAGCRIGIDPFLFSHDAAEELKEAISKKNHELILIKDFNLVDEIWKSRPKPPGKPTRVHDIKYAGVDVLSKLSSLRSVLVENGCTAIVISMLDEVAWLLNMRGSDVPNSPVFYSYLIVEISHATLFVDNNKVTPGVLDHLKSAGVELKPYEEILSEVESLAAKGAKLWLDTSCVNAAIVSIFRSACERHFTRLATKSRKQLNNGASSDLISIKSEDIRNGIPNGLYKVSPVAIAKAVKNKAEIEGMKNSHLRDAAALSEFWCWMEQEVKNNLTLTEVAVADKLFEFRKQQEGFIDTSFDTISGYGANGAVIHYKPTSDSCSFVGTDNLFLLDSGGQYVDGTTDITRTVHFGEPSAWQKECFTRVLQGHIALDQAIFPERMPGFVLDVLARSSLWKVGLDYRHGTGHGVGAALNVHEGPQSISFRFGNLTALQNGMIVSNEPGYYEDHSFGIRIENLLLVKEVDLPNSYGGIGFLGFEKLTFVPIQSKLIDTSLLSPMEIKWVNDYHSQVWEKVSPLVNVAVRDWLWRNTSHAACWTLKSRGKMRTQLMSTCLILSISMFARPIKQQRWEQVLCRSGWIKKMMGFQPLVLFF
;
A
#
# COMPACT_ATOMS: atom_id res chain seq x y z
N MET A 1 -19.61 21.04 17.48
CA MET A 1 -19.83 20.07 18.58
C MET A 1 -18.54 19.27 18.68
N TYR A 2 -17.69 19.39 19.71
CA TYR A 2 -17.91 19.55 21.17
C TYR A 2 -18.62 18.35 21.82
N ASN A 3 -17.95 17.79 22.84
CA ASN A 3 -18.26 16.57 23.61
C ASN A 3 -18.15 15.28 22.76
N PHE A 4 -17.26 14.33 23.06
CA PHE A 4 -17.11 13.70 24.38
C PHE A 4 -15.65 13.37 24.78
N CYS A 5 -15.26 13.67 26.02
CA CYS A 5 -14.08 13.09 26.68
C CYS A 5 -14.40 12.88 28.17
N ASN A 6 -13.97 11.74 28.73
CA ASN A 6 -13.34 11.56 30.07
C ASN A 6 -13.63 10.19 30.72
N ARG A 7 -12.56 9.38 30.82
CA ARG A 7 -12.21 8.32 31.78
C ARG A 7 -10.83 7.81 31.31
N LEU A 8 -9.78 7.68 32.11
CA LEU A 8 -9.64 7.65 33.58
C LEU A 8 -8.58 8.64 34.09
N ALA A 9 -8.50 8.82 35.42
CA ALA A 9 -7.45 9.58 36.08
C ALA A 9 -6.71 8.74 37.14
N VAL A 10 -5.37 8.81 37.09
CA VAL A 10 -4.38 8.74 38.18
C VAL A 10 -4.71 7.89 39.42
N ARG A 11 -3.89 6.84 39.64
CA ARG A 11 -3.34 6.52 40.97
C ARG A 11 -1.87 6.12 40.86
N SER A 12 -1.03 6.70 41.71
CA SER A 12 0.40 6.43 41.82
C SER A 12 0.80 6.34 43.30
N HIS A 13 1.61 5.34 43.66
CA HIS A 13 2.10 5.13 45.02
C HIS A 13 3.59 4.74 45.02
N LEU A 14 4.34 5.28 45.98
CA LEU A 14 5.75 4.99 46.24
C LEU A 14 5.89 3.96 47.37
N ILE A 15 6.77 2.97 47.19
CA ILE A 15 7.48 2.23 48.26
C ILE A 15 8.88 1.95 47.66
N LEU A 16 9.94 2.69 48.01
CA LEU A 16 10.83 2.54 49.18
C LEU A 16 11.62 1.21 49.21
N ALA A 17 12.94 1.32 49.41
CA ALA A 17 13.90 0.21 49.49
C ALA A 17 14.86 0.36 50.69
N PRO A 18 15.42 -0.74 51.26
CA PRO A 18 16.43 -0.71 52.32
C PRO A 18 17.86 -1.03 51.84
N HIS A 19 18.87 -0.84 52.71
CA HIS A 19 20.31 -0.88 52.39
C HIS A 19 21.07 -2.15 52.82
N HIS A 20 22.17 -2.42 52.08
CA HIS A 20 23.48 -3.04 52.42
C HIS A 20 23.65 -4.07 53.55
N SER A 21 24.41 -5.14 53.21
CA SER A 21 25.62 -5.55 53.96
C SER A 21 26.61 -6.32 53.06
N HIS A 22 27.93 -6.19 53.32
CA HIS A 22 29.03 -6.95 52.69
C HIS A 22 29.79 -7.72 53.78
N PRO A 23 30.46 -8.85 53.43
CA PRO A 23 31.92 -8.82 53.26
C PRO A 23 32.45 -9.69 52.07
N ALA A 24 33.78 -9.80 51.95
CA ALA A 24 34.57 -10.51 50.92
C ALA A 24 35.64 -11.41 51.64
N PRO A 25 36.71 -11.99 51.03
CA PRO A 25 37.17 -12.00 49.61
C PRO A 25 37.77 -13.34 49.06
N LEU A 26 38.04 -13.39 47.73
CA LEU A 26 39.22 -13.91 46.94
C LEU A 26 39.97 -15.24 47.32
N PRO A 27 40.84 -15.88 46.45
CA PRO A 27 41.58 -15.33 45.28
C PRO A 27 41.83 -16.21 44.01
N MET A 28 42.21 -15.54 42.90
CA MET A 28 43.19 -15.90 41.81
C MET A 28 43.07 -17.24 41.03
N GLU A 29 43.67 -17.47 39.84
CA GLU A 29 44.77 -16.84 39.03
C GLU A 29 44.32 -16.55 37.57
N SER A 30 44.82 -15.48 36.88
CA SER A 30 45.90 -15.41 35.85
C SER A 30 45.64 -16.16 34.51
N ALA A 31 46.11 -15.79 33.29
CA ALA A 31 47.03 -14.77 32.71
C ALA A 31 46.83 -14.73 31.15
N LEU A 32 47.37 -13.87 30.26
CA LEU A 32 47.94 -12.48 30.23
C LEU A 32 48.17 -12.03 28.74
N PHE A 33 48.31 -10.71 28.47
CA PHE A 33 48.89 -10.06 27.25
C PHE A 33 48.18 -10.22 25.88
N SER A 34 48.27 -9.30 24.88
CA SER A 34 48.93 -7.98 24.76
C SER A 34 48.27 -6.98 23.75
N SER A 35 48.47 -5.67 24.00
CA SER A 35 48.52 -4.45 23.15
C SER A 35 48.61 -4.55 21.59
N SER A 36 48.28 -3.56 20.72
CA SER A 36 47.70 -2.17 20.75
C SER A 36 47.87 -1.52 19.32
N PRO A 37 47.56 -0.23 19.01
CA PRO A 37 46.45 0.69 19.37
C PRO A 37 45.86 1.51 18.17
N LEU A 38 45.05 2.55 18.49
CA LEU A 38 44.65 3.75 17.69
C LEU A 38 43.49 3.58 16.67
N SER A 39 42.54 4.53 16.54
CA SER A 39 42.37 5.83 17.22
C SER A 39 40.88 6.18 17.46
N ALA A 40 40.60 7.01 18.47
CA ALA A 40 39.27 7.56 18.75
C ALA A 40 39.38 8.96 19.39
N PHE A 41 38.45 9.86 19.08
CA PHE A 41 38.40 11.24 19.64
C PHE A 41 37.52 11.32 20.88
N VAL A 42 37.85 12.23 21.81
CA VAL A 42 37.11 12.45 23.08
C VAL A 42 36.83 13.95 23.27
N PRO A 43 35.57 14.37 23.48
CA PRO A 43 35.23 15.73 23.94
C PRO A 43 35.37 15.84 25.47
N ARG A 44 35.71 17.04 25.97
CA ARG A 44 35.96 17.31 27.40
C ARG A 44 34.76 18.00 28.08
N SER A 45 34.52 17.65 29.35
CA SER A 45 33.96 18.56 30.38
C SER A 45 35.10 19.05 31.27
N PRO A 46 35.07 20.26 31.89
CA PRO A 46 34.32 20.50 33.15
C PRO A 46 33.84 21.99 33.25
N PRO A 47 33.53 22.62 34.42
CA PRO A 47 33.39 22.11 35.79
C PRO A 47 32.05 22.46 36.49
N SER A 48 31.92 22.00 37.74
CA SER A 48 30.81 22.29 38.65
C SER A 48 31.17 23.32 39.73
N LEU A 49 30.15 23.90 40.36
CA LEU A 49 30.23 24.61 41.65
C LEU A 49 28.93 24.35 42.43
N ALA A 50 29.01 24.24 43.77
CA ALA A 50 27.86 23.88 44.60
C ALA A 50 27.95 24.49 46.02
N SER A 51 26.87 25.14 46.49
CA SER A 51 26.67 25.41 47.92
C SER A 51 25.20 25.69 48.30
N ARG A 52 24.82 25.10 49.43
CA ARG A 52 23.55 25.11 50.19
C ARG A 52 23.25 26.49 50.86
N PRO A 53 22.19 26.65 51.71
CA PRO A 53 20.73 26.44 51.55
C PRO A 53 19.91 27.62 52.19
N LEU A 54 18.71 27.35 52.75
CA LEU A 54 17.78 28.21 53.55
C LEU A 54 16.63 28.87 52.75
N ARG A 55 15.46 29.23 53.29
CA ARG A 55 14.53 28.72 54.33
C ARG A 55 13.34 29.72 54.34
N LEU A 56 12.12 29.20 54.40
CA LEU A 56 10.83 29.83 54.71
C LEU A 56 10.80 31.23 55.39
N LEU A 57 9.85 32.07 54.94
CA LEU A 57 8.92 32.86 55.77
C LEU A 57 7.67 33.28 54.94
N SER A 58 6.69 34.03 55.51
CA SER A 58 5.26 33.84 55.13
C SER A 58 4.27 35.02 55.32
N LEU A 59 3.28 35.14 54.39
CA LEU A 59 1.88 35.65 54.57
C LEU A 59 1.66 37.13 54.98
N PRO A 60 0.42 37.72 55.07
CA PRO A 60 -0.95 37.35 54.61
C PRO A 60 -1.74 38.50 53.85
N PHE A 61 -3.09 38.37 53.79
CA PHE A 61 -4.23 39.29 53.45
C PHE A 61 -5.00 38.91 52.16
N SER A 62 -6.32 38.59 52.09
CA SER A 62 -7.59 38.89 52.82
C SER A 62 -8.34 40.18 52.37
N LEU A 63 -9.68 40.31 52.32
CA LEU A 63 -10.87 39.44 52.04
C LEU A 63 -12.15 40.36 51.95
N LEU A 64 -13.33 39.83 51.55
CA LEU A 64 -14.71 40.43 51.43
C LEU A 64 -15.08 40.91 50.00
N ILE A 65 -16.22 40.62 49.33
CA ILE A 65 -17.58 40.01 49.56
C ILE A 65 -18.74 41.03 49.74
N HIS A 66 -19.66 41.10 48.75
CA HIS A 66 -21.11 40.80 48.91
C HIS A 66 -21.99 40.89 47.61
N HIS A 67 -22.92 39.93 47.48
CA HIS A 67 -24.35 39.95 47.00
C HIS A 67 -24.89 40.91 45.89
N SER A 68 -25.91 40.56 45.09
CA SER A 68 -26.61 39.26 44.83
C SER A 68 -27.49 39.28 43.55
N PRO A 69 -27.82 38.13 42.92
CA PRO A 69 -28.62 38.02 41.68
C PRO A 69 -30.07 37.51 41.86
N PRO A 70 -31.01 37.95 40.99
CA PRO A 70 -31.91 37.04 40.21
C PRO A 70 -32.08 37.56 38.75
N PRO A 71 -33.04 37.13 37.87
CA PRO A 71 -34.06 36.06 37.92
C PRO A 71 -34.01 35.14 36.64
N ARG A 72 -35.17 34.74 36.09
CA ARG A 72 -35.42 34.10 34.77
C ARG A 72 -36.81 34.53 34.23
N GLY A 73 -37.12 34.30 32.95
CA GLY A 73 -38.47 34.54 32.38
C GLY A 73 -38.75 33.74 31.08
N GLY A 74 -40.02 33.42 30.82
CA GLY A 74 -40.49 32.64 29.65
C GLY A 74 -41.02 33.48 28.47
N PRO A 75 -41.47 32.84 27.37
CA PRO A 75 -41.77 33.51 26.10
C PRO A 75 -43.20 34.09 25.98
N PRO A 76 -43.38 35.25 25.33
CA PRO A 76 -44.69 35.76 24.91
C PRO A 76 -44.97 35.60 23.39
N LEU A 77 -46.26 35.71 23.05
CA LEU A 77 -46.87 35.40 21.75
C LEU A 77 -46.80 36.56 20.72
N LEU A 78 -47.14 36.23 19.46
CA LEU A 78 -47.43 37.15 18.35
C LEU A 78 -48.54 38.18 18.66
N PRO A 79 -48.45 39.39 18.07
CA PRO A 79 -49.59 40.17 17.61
C PRO A 79 -49.78 40.07 16.07
N ARG A 80 -50.96 40.46 15.57
CA ARG A 80 -51.40 40.31 14.17
C ARG A 80 -51.64 41.66 13.46
N ARG A 81 -51.43 41.65 12.12
CA ARG A 81 -52.12 42.46 11.07
C ARG A 81 -52.05 44.01 11.11
N LEU A 82 -51.63 44.60 9.97
CA LEU A 82 -52.44 45.46 9.07
C LEU A 82 -51.58 45.80 7.82
N LEU A 83 -51.79 45.22 6.63
CA LEU A 83 -52.83 45.47 5.61
C LEU A 83 -52.81 46.85 4.92
N ARG A 84 -52.20 46.90 3.72
CA ARG A 84 -52.61 47.62 2.49
C ARG A 84 -51.79 47.04 1.32
N ARG A 85 -52.32 46.14 0.48
CA ARG A 85 -53.20 46.36 -0.69
C ARG A 85 -52.65 47.37 -1.72
N PHE A 86 -52.06 46.84 -2.79
CA PHE A 86 -52.28 47.26 -4.18
C PHE A 86 -52.41 46.00 -5.07
N SER A 87 -53.19 46.09 -6.15
CA SER A 87 -53.59 45.00 -7.07
C SER A 87 -54.30 45.64 -8.29
N PRO A 88 -54.63 44.92 -9.37
CA PRO A 88 -53.77 44.00 -10.12
C PRO A 88 -53.90 44.17 -11.67
N ALA A 89 -52.82 43.98 -12.43
CA ALA A 89 -52.79 43.65 -13.87
C ALA A 89 -51.32 43.62 -14.35
N ALA A 90 -50.91 42.77 -15.30
CA ALA A 90 -51.48 41.51 -15.76
C ALA A 90 -50.35 40.70 -16.43
N TYR A 91 -50.29 39.39 -16.17
CA TYR A 91 -49.75 38.36 -17.06
C TYR A 91 -50.05 37.00 -16.43
N ALA A 92 -50.95 36.23 -17.02
CA ALA A 92 -51.31 34.89 -16.58
C ALA A 92 -51.33 33.99 -17.82
N ASP A 93 -50.32 33.14 -17.95
CA ASP A 93 -50.29 31.95 -18.83
C ASP A 93 -48.97 31.18 -18.62
N ALA A 94 -48.80 30.56 -17.44
CA ALA A 94 -47.64 29.69 -17.16
C ALA A 94 -47.79 28.71 -15.97
N ASP A 95 -49.00 28.44 -15.42
CA ASP A 95 -49.11 27.68 -14.15
C ASP A 95 -50.24 26.63 -14.08
N ALA A 96 -50.65 26.09 -15.23
CA ALA A 96 -51.62 24.99 -15.31
C ALA A 96 -50.97 23.59 -15.44
N ALA A 97 -49.64 23.51 -15.58
CA ALA A 97 -48.91 22.27 -15.85
C ALA A 97 -48.19 21.67 -14.63
N ALA A 98 -48.00 22.43 -13.55
CA ALA A 98 -47.24 21.99 -12.36
C ALA A 98 -48.09 21.20 -11.35
N ALA A 99 -49.41 21.40 -11.33
CA ALA A 99 -50.27 20.96 -10.23
C ALA A 99 -50.62 19.46 -10.20
N SER A 100 -50.49 18.73 -11.31
CA SER A 100 -50.80 17.28 -11.36
C SER A 100 -49.58 16.36 -11.13
N ALA A 101 -48.38 16.94 -10.95
CA ALA A 101 -47.13 16.19 -10.82
C ALA A 101 -46.69 15.94 -9.36
N ALA A 102 -47.42 16.48 -8.36
CA ALA A 102 -46.96 16.55 -6.97
C ALA A 102 -47.44 15.40 -6.06
N GLU A 103 -48.54 14.71 -6.38
CA GLU A 103 -49.18 13.74 -5.47
C GLU A 103 -48.74 12.26 -5.66
N SER A 104 -47.76 11.99 -6.53
CA SER A 104 -47.31 10.62 -6.84
C SER A 104 -45.92 10.24 -6.27
N ARG A 105 -45.36 11.03 -5.35
CA ARG A 105 -44.00 10.83 -4.82
C ARG A 105 -43.92 10.83 -3.28
N SER A 106 -44.63 9.89 -2.65
CA SER A 106 -44.52 9.65 -1.20
C SER A 106 -44.52 8.16 -0.82
N SER A 107 -43.71 7.34 -1.50
CA SER A 107 -43.28 6.02 -1.04
C SER A 107 -41.75 5.94 -1.07
N GLY A 108 -41.13 5.65 0.08
CA GLY A 108 -39.68 5.69 0.26
C GLY A 108 -38.98 4.43 -0.23
N ASP A 109 -38.92 4.21 -1.54
CA ASP A 109 -38.12 3.14 -2.11
C ASP A 109 -36.63 3.38 -1.83
N ARG A 110 -36.04 2.49 -1.02
CA ARG A 110 -34.58 2.40 -0.89
C ARG A 110 -34.03 1.97 -2.25
N VAL A 111 -32.99 2.66 -2.72
CA VAL A 111 -32.22 2.21 -3.88
C VAL A 111 -31.41 0.97 -3.48
N VAL A 112 -32.04 -0.20 -3.62
CA VAL A 112 -31.39 -1.50 -3.52
C VAL A 112 -30.73 -1.80 -4.86
N ALA A 113 -29.46 -2.20 -4.84
CA ALA A 113 -28.76 -2.60 -6.06
C ALA A 113 -29.40 -3.86 -6.64
N ARG A 114 -29.93 -3.76 -7.87
CA ARG A 114 -30.57 -4.89 -8.55
C ARG A 114 -29.52 -5.90 -9.05
N PRO A 115 -29.76 -7.22 -8.92
CA PRO A 115 -28.91 -8.24 -9.51
C PRO A 115 -28.68 -8.04 -11.01
N SER A 116 -27.49 -8.37 -11.51
CA SER A 116 -27.15 -8.25 -12.94
C SER A 116 -28.03 -9.11 -13.87
N SER A 117 -28.75 -10.10 -13.34
CA SER A 117 -29.79 -10.84 -14.07
C SER A 117 -30.97 -9.96 -14.46
N GLU A 118 -31.40 -9.03 -13.60
CA GLU A 118 -32.48 -8.07 -13.90
C GLU A 118 -32.04 -7.02 -14.93
N LEU A 119 -30.76 -6.62 -14.91
CA LEU A 119 -30.18 -5.69 -15.89
C LEU A 119 -30.05 -6.28 -17.30
N ARG A 120 -30.05 -7.61 -17.45
CA ARG A 120 -29.95 -8.30 -18.76
C ARG A 120 -31.28 -8.38 -19.53
N MET A 121 -32.41 -7.95 -18.95
CA MET A 121 -33.77 -7.99 -19.55
C MET A 121 -34.00 -7.07 -20.78
N GLY A 122 -32.94 -6.47 -21.35
CA GLY A 122 -33.02 -5.47 -22.44
C GLY A 122 -32.64 -5.96 -23.84
N ARG A 123 -32.45 -7.28 -24.08
CA ARG A 123 -32.12 -7.84 -25.40
C ARG A 123 -33.17 -8.86 -25.88
N PRO A 124 -33.63 -8.80 -27.15
CA PRO A 124 -34.47 -9.85 -27.73
C PRO A 124 -33.78 -11.22 -27.67
N GLY A 125 -34.51 -12.26 -27.25
CA GLY A 125 -33.94 -13.56 -26.95
C GLY A 125 -33.62 -14.42 -28.18
N GLY A 126 -32.47 -15.08 -28.15
CA GLY A 126 -32.20 -16.26 -28.97
C GLY A 126 -32.73 -17.51 -28.26
N SER A 127 -33.58 -18.28 -28.94
CA SER A 127 -34.13 -19.52 -28.39
C SER A 127 -33.10 -20.65 -28.39
N GLY A 128 -32.57 -21.00 -27.22
CA GLY A 128 -31.62 -22.09 -27.02
C GLY A 128 -32.03 -22.99 -25.85
N THR A 129 -31.93 -24.31 -26.08
CA THR A 129 -32.09 -25.44 -25.16
C THR A 129 -31.95 -25.15 -23.66
N GLY A 130 -32.85 -25.73 -22.85
CA GLY A 130 -32.92 -25.53 -21.40
C GLY A 130 -31.57 -25.70 -20.67
N VAL A 131 -31.21 -24.68 -19.90
CA VAL A 131 -29.91 -24.57 -19.23
C VAL A 131 -29.86 -25.53 -18.04
N ALA A 132 -28.98 -26.51 -18.10
CA ALA A 132 -28.50 -27.18 -16.89
C ALA A 132 -27.67 -26.17 -16.10
N GLY A 133 -28.07 -25.88 -14.85
CA GLY A 133 -27.39 -24.89 -14.00
C GLY A 133 -25.96 -25.28 -13.64
N ASP A 134 -25.17 -24.32 -13.15
CA ASP A 134 -23.73 -24.48 -12.89
C ASP A 134 -23.38 -25.75 -12.08
N GLU A 135 -22.77 -26.70 -12.78
CA GLU A 135 -22.35 -28.01 -12.26
C GLU A 135 -21.40 -27.89 -11.07
N LYS A 136 -20.57 -26.84 -11.01
CA LYS A 136 -19.64 -26.61 -9.87
C LYS A 136 -20.42 -26.16 -8.65
N LEU A 137 -21.43 -25.29 -8.82
CA LEU A 137 -22.33 -24.91 -7.73
C LEU A 137 -23.15 -26.12 -7.25
N ARG A 138 -23.59 -27.01 -8.16
CA ARG A 138 -24.27 -28.26 -7.78
C ARG A 138 -23.36 -29.16 -6.94
N SER A 139 -22.18 -29.52 -7.45
CA SER A 139 -21.23 -30.38 -6.71
C SER A 139 -20.78 -29.78 -5.38
N LEU A 140 -20.59 -28.45 -5.31
CA LEU A 140 -20.24 -27.77 -4.05
C LEU A 140 -21.36 -27.86 -3.01
N ARG A 141 -22.62 -27.68 -3.42
CA ARG A 141 -23.80 -27.77 -2.53
C ARG A 141 -24.06 -29.19 -2.03
N GLU A 142 -23.73 -30.21 -2.83
CA GLU A 142 -23.81 -31.62 -2.41
C GLU A 142 -22.86 -31.91 -1.23
N LEU A 143 -21.71 -31.23 -1.14
CA LEU A 143 -20.81 -31.33 0.02
C LEU A 143 -21.39 -30.72 1.30
N PHE A 144 -22.28 -29.72 1.22
CA PHE A 144 -22.82 -29.05 2.41
C PHE A 144 -23.64 -29.99 3.30
N ALA A 145 -24.22 -31.04 2.71
CA ALA A 145 -25.03 -32.05 3.41
C ALA A 145 -24.21 -33.22 4.00
N ARG A 146 -22.90 -33.29 3.74
CA ARG A 146 -22.02 -34.32 4.34
C ARG A 146 -21.98 -34.17 5.88
N PRO A 147 -22.07 -35.26 6.67
CA PRO A 147 -22.08 -35.16 8.14
C PRO A 147 -20.83 -34.52 8.76
N ASP A 148 -19.68 -34.65 8.11
CA ASP A 148 -18.40 -34.04 8.47
C ASP A 148 -18.29 -32.55 8.10
N VAL A 149 -19.24 -32.02 7.32
CA VAL A 149 -19.32 -30.61 6.89
C VAL A 149 -20.52 -29.92 7.52
N ALA A 150 -21.73 -30.37 7.17
CA ALA A 150 -23.02 -29.98 7.74
C ALA A 150 -23.25 -28.45 7.85
N ILE A 151 -23.16 -27.73 6.73
CA ILE A 151 -23.33 -26.26 6.65
C ILE A 151 -24.55 -25.84 5.80
N ASP A 152 -24.90 -24.56 5.87
CA ASP A 152 -25.95 -23.91 5.06
C ASP A 152 -25.38 -22.94 4.01
N ALA A 153 -24.20 -22.37 4.28
CA ALA A 153 -23.45 -21.52 3.37
C ALA A 153 -21.93 -21.72 3.54
N TYR A 154 -21.18 -21.41 2.49
CA TYR A 154 -19.71 -21.43 2.45
C TYR A 154 -19.17 -20.14 1.84
N ILE A 155 -18.08 -19.60 2.39
CA ILE A 155 -17.43 -18.37 1.90
C ILE A 155 -16.06 -18.71 1.31
N ILE A 156 -15.82 -18.28 0.07
CA ILE A 156 -14.60 -18.51 -0.70
C ILE A 156 -13.97 -17.13 -1.02
N PRO A 157 -12.99 -16.68 -0.23
CA PRO A 157 -12.25 -15.43 -0.51
C PRO A 157 -11.28 -15.59 -1.70
N SER A 158 -10.58 -14.52 -2.06
CA SER A 158 -9.45 -14.59 -3.01
C SER A 158 -8.18 -15.16 -2.38
N GLN A 159 -7.97 -14.92 -1.09
CA GLN A 159 -6.69 -15.09 -0.41
C GLN A 159 -6.25 -16.56 -0.33
N ASP A 160 -4.93 -16.76 -0.28
CA ASP A 160 -4.31 -18.03 0.09
C ASP A 160 -4.05 -18.10 1.62
N ALA A 161 -3.31 -19.14 2.06
CA ALA A 161 -3.00 -19.37 3.46
C ALA A 161 -2.13 -18.28 4.13
N HIS A 162 -1.50 -17.42 3.31
CA HIS A 162 -0.54 -16.37 3.70
C HIS A 162 -1.06 -14.96 3.39
N GLN A 163 -2.34 -14.85 3.04
CA GLN A 163 -3.03 -13.57 2.80
C GLN A 163 -2.42 -12.80 1.61
N SER A 164 -1.75 -13.52 0.69
CA SER A 164 -1.13 -12.97 -0.52
C SER A 164 -2.19 -12.33 -1.43
N GLU A 165 -1.84 -11.21 -2.08
CA GLU A 165 -2.72 -10.55 -3.05
C GLU A 165 -2.73 -11.29 -4.40
N PHE A 166 -1.54 -11.55 -4.95
CA PHE A 166 -1.34 -12.50 -6.03
C PHE A 166 -1.16 -13.90 -5.42
N ILE A 167 -1.66 -14.92 -6.10
CA ILE A 167 -1.70 -16.30 -5.61
C ILE A 167 -1.29 -17.26 -6.71
N ALA A 168 -0.71 -18.42 -6.37
CA ALA A 168 -0.48 -19.47 -7.36
C ALA A 168 -1.81 -20.07 -7.87
N GLU A 169 -1.80 -20.57 -9.11
CA GLU A 169 -3.00 -21.11 -9.78
C GLU A 169 -3.75 -22.16 -8.95
N CYS A 170 -3.02 -23.00 -8.22
CA CYS A 170 -3.57 -24.04 -7.33
C CYS A 170 -4.40 -23.48 -6.16
N PHE A 171 -4.32 -22.18 -5.85
CA PHE A 171 -5.12 -21.51 -4.82
C PHE A 171 -6.23 -20.62 -5.40
N MET A 172 -6.37 -20.49 -6.72
CA MET A 172 -7.38 -19.66 -7.39
C MET A 172 -8.82 -20.25 -7.33
N ARG A 173 -9.20 -20.80 -6.17
CA ARG A 173 -10.47 -21.50 -5.90
C ARG A 173 -11.70 -20.67 -6.27
N ARG A 174 -11.72 -19.38 -5.90
CA ARG A 174 -12.76 -18.42 -6.28
C ARG A 174 -12.88 -18.28 -7.80
N ALA A 175 -11.76 -18.18 -8.52
CA ALA A 175 -11.77 -18.06 -9.99
C ALA A 175 -12.22 -19.37 -10.67
N TYR A 176 -11.74 -20.52 -10.20
CA TYR A 176 -12.23 -21.83 -10.66
C TYR A 176 -13.75 -21.97 -10.46
N LEU A 177 -14.27 -21.59 -9.29
CA LEU A 177 -15.69 -21.73 -8.94
C LEU A 177 -16.60 -20.74 -9.70
N THR A 178 -16.17 -19.49 -9.90
CA THR A 178 -17.02 -18.40 -10.43
C THR A 178 -16.80 -18.05 -11.90
N GLY A 179 -15.64 -18.39 -12.47
CA GLY A 179 -15.17 -17.85 -13.76
C GLY A 179 -14.59 -16.42 -13.68
N PHE A 180 -14.77 -15.69 -12.58
CA PHE A 180 -14.22 -14.34 -12.41
C PHE A 180 -12.73 -14.38 -12.03
N THR A 181 -11.88 -13.64 -12.76
CA THR A 181 -10.41 -13.73 -12.67
C THR A 181 -9.69 -12.50 -12.09
N GLY A 182 -10.38 -11.44 -11.66
CA GLY A 182 -9.73 -10.27 -11.02
C GLY A 182 -9.05 -10.64 -9.68
N SER A 183 -8.11 -9.85 -9.17
CA SER A 183 -7.39 -10.22 -7.93
C SER A 183 -8.32 -10.21 -6.71
N ALA A 184 -9.12 -9.16 -6.55
CA ALA A 184 -10.00 -8.98 -5.39
C ALA A 184 -11.42 -9.51 -5.60
N GLY A 185 -11.91 -10.36 -4.70
CA GLY A 185 -13.33 -10.68 -4.57
C GLY A 185 -13.63 -11.80 -3.58
N THR A 186 -14.87 -11.87 -3.12
CA THR A 186 -15.33 -12.89 -2.17
C THR A 186 -16.61 -13.53 -2.70
N ALA A 187 -16.56 -14.83 -2.96
CA ALA A 187 -17.73 -15.62 -3.34
C ALA A 187 -18.41 -16.18 -2.10
N VAL A 188 -19.74 -16.15 -2.08
CA VAL A 188 -20.58 -16.77 -1.04
C VAL A 188 -21.58 -17.68 -1.75
N VAL A 189 -21.62 -18.95 -1.34
CA VAL A 189 -22.57 -19.94 -1.86
C VAL A 189 -23.43 -20.43 -0.71
N THR A 190 -24.75 -20.29 -0.85
CA THR A 190 -25.73 -20.94 0.02
C THR A 190 -26.34 -22.16 -0.69
N LYS A 191 -27.15 -22.94 0.02
CA LYS A 191 -27.94 -24.05 -0.56
C LYS A 191 -28.77 -23.66 -1.79
N GLU A 192 -29.18 -22.39 -1.92
CA GLU A 192 -30.03 -21.90 -3.02
C GLU A 192 -29.35 -20.85 -3.91
N LYS A 193 -28.61 -19.90 -3.31
CA LYS A 193 -28.10 -18.69 -3.97
C LYS A 193 -26.57 -18.72 -4.08
N ALA A 194 -26.03 -17.97 -5.03
CA ALA A 194 -24.59 -17.73 -5.16
C ALA A 194 -24.35 -16.25 -5.48
N ALA A 195 -23.36 -15.63 -4.85
CA ALA A 195 -23.07 -14.21 -4.98
C ALA A 195 -21.56 -13.94 -4.92
N LEU A 196 -21.09 -12.94 -5.67
CA LEU A 196 -19.69 -12.48 -5.67
C LEU A 196 -19.63 -11.00 -5.31
N TRP A 197 -18.90 -10.67 -4.25
CA TRP A 197 -18.48 -9.31 -3.94
C TRP A 197 -17.15 -9.01 -4.65
N THR A 198 -17.05 -7.85 -5.29
CA THR A 198 -15.79 -7.27 -5.75
C THR A 198 -15.88 -5.74 -5.74
N ASP A 199 -14.75 -5.05 -5.81
CA ASP A 199 -14.66 -3.59 -5.71
C ASP A 199 -14.69 -2.88 -7.09
N GLY A 200 -14.69 -1.53 -7.05
CA GLY A 200 -14.86 -0.67 -8.22
C GLY A 200 -13.84 -0.84 -9.34
N ARG A 201 -12.69 -1.50 -9.09
CA ARG A 201 -11.70 -1.86 -10.12
C ARG A 201 -12.21 -2.94 -11.08
N TYR A 202 -13.18 -3.75 -10.64
CA TYR A 202 -13.51 -5.04 -11.25
C TYR A 202 -14.97 -5.21 -11.69
N PHE A 203 -15.86 -4.23 -11.43
CA PHE A 203 -17.28 -4.32 -11.78
C PHE A 203 -17.52 -4.73 -13.26
N LEU A 204 -16.88 -4.04 -14.20
CA LEU A 204 -17.05 -4.28 -15.65
C LEU A 204 -16.41 -5.59 -16.14
N GLN A 205 -15.48 -6.16 -15.37
CA GLN A 205 -14.92 -7.49 -15.64
C GLN A 205 -15.88 -8.59 -15.14
N ALA A 206 -16.40 -8.44 -13.91
CA ALA A 206 -17.31 -9.43 -13.32
C ALA A 206 -18.62 -9.58 -14.11
N GLU A 207 -19.18 -8.50 -14.67
CA GLU A 207 -20.39 -8.57 -15.51
C GLU A 207 -20.19 -9.32 -16.84
N LYS A 208 -18.95 -9.38 -17.34
CA LYS A 208 -18.57 -10.18 -18.52
C LYS A 208 -18.30 -11.64 -18.16
N GLN A 209 -17.65 -11.89 -17.02
CA GLN A 209 -17.13 -13.22 -16.65
C GLN A 209 -18.13 -14.10 -15.86
N LEU A 210 -19.09 -13.52 -15.13
CA LEU A 210 -20.04 -14.30 -14.34
C LEU A 210 -21.17 -14.91 -15.17
N SER A 211 -21.49 -16.17 -14.86
CA SER A 211 -22.68 -16.86 -15.38
C SER A 211 -23.97 -16.29 -14.75
N PRO A 212 -25.16 -16.55 -15.34
CA PRO A 212 -26.43 -16.06 -14.80
C PRO A 212 -26.78 -16.56 -13.38
N ASP A 213 -26.13 -17.64 -12.91
CA ASP A 213 -26.36 -18.22 -11.59
C ASP A 213 -25.69 -17.42 -10.45
N TRP A 214 -24.83 -16.44 -10.78
CA TRP A 214 -24.10 -15.61 -9.81
C TRP A 214 -24.65 -14.18 -9.71
N ILE A 215 -24.97 -13.76 -8.50
CA ILE A 215 -25.35 -12.38 -8.18
C ILE A 215 -24.07 -11.54 -7.98
N LEU A 216 -23.82 -10.57 -8.86
CA LEU A 216 -22.73 -9.60 -8.68
C LEU A 216 -23.10 -8.55 -7.62
N MET A 217 -22.27 -8.43 -6.59
CA MET A 217 -22.36 -7.44 -5.53
C MET A 217 -21.25 -6.40 -5.71
N ARG A 218 -21.65 -5.18 -6.08
CA ARG A 218 -20.73 -4.06 -6.39
C ARG A 218 -20.28 -3.34 -5.12
N SER A 219 -19.32 -3.91 -4.40
CA SER A 219 -18.85 -3.42 -3.09
C SER A 219 -18.45 -1.94 -3.12
N GLY A 220 -18.88 -1.21 -2.09
CA GLY A 220 -18.65 0.24 -1.95
C GLY A 220 -19.74 1.13 -2.57
N ASN A 221 -20.59 0.59 -3.43
CA ASN A 221 -21.77 1.33 -3.90
C ASN A 221 -22.83 1.42 -2.80
N GLN A 222 -23.49 2.58 -2.69
CA GLN A 222 -24.60 2.78 -1.75
C GLN A 222 -25.73 1.76 -1.99
N GLY A 223 -26.20 1.12 -0.92
CA GLY A 223 -27.29 0.13 -0.98
C GLY A 223 -26.86 -1.30 -1.35
N VAL A 224 -25.57 -1.57 -1.56
CA VAL A 224 -25.03 -2.93 -1.64
C VAL A 224 -24.68 -3.42 -0.22
N PRO A 225 -25.27 -4.53 0.27
CA PRO A 225 -24.94 -5.07 1.59
C PRO A 225 -23.54 -5.68 1.62
N THR A 226 -22.93 -5.75 2.80
CA THR A 226 -21.75 -6.62 3.03
C THR A 226 -22.12 -8.11 2.91
N THR A 227 -21.11 -8.97 2.77
CA THR A 227 -21.26 -10.43 2.80
C THR A 227 -22.06 -10.89 4.03
N SER A 228 -21.70 -10.40 5.20
CA SER A 228 -22.32 -10.75 6.48
C SER A 228 -23.76 -10.23 6.59
N GLU A 229 -24.06 -9.02 6.12
CA GLU A 229 -25.44 -8.50 6.09
C GLU A 229 -26.32 -9.32 5.15
N TRP A 230 -25.83 -9.63 3.93
CA TRP A 230 -26.56 -10.47 2.99
C TRP A 230 -26.81 -11.87 3.54
N LEU A 231 -25.83 -12.48 4.22
CA LEU A 231 -26.01 -13.78 4.89
C LEU A 231 -27.11 -13.71 5.96
N ASN A 232 -27.10 -12.68 6.82
CA ASN A 232 -28.16 -12.45 7.81
C ASN A 232 -29.55 -12.22 7.15
N ASP A 233 -29.62 -11.70 5.94
CA ASP A 233 -30.88 -11.42 5.23
C ASP A 233 -31.41 -12.62 4.42
N VAL A 234 -30.54 -13.48 3.86
CA VAL A 234 -30.96 -14.63 3.02
C VAL A 234 -31.03 -15.97 3.74
N LEU A 235 -30.47 -16.12 4.95
CA LEU A 235 -30.48 -17.37 5.71
C LEU A 235 -31.50 -17.34 6.88
N PRO A 236 -32.17 -18.47 7.18
CA PRO A 236 -32.89 -18.66 8.44
C PRO A 236 -31.98 -18.48 9.66
N ALA A 237 -32.53 -17.95 10.75
CA ALA A 237 -31.80 -17.79 12.01
C ALA A 237 -31.31 -19.16 12.54
N GLY A 238 -30.08 -19.22 13.05
CA GLY A 238 -29.44 -20.46 13.49
C GLY A 238 -28.65 -21.23 12.43
N CYS A 239 -28.65 -20.81 11.15
CA CYS A 239 -27.86 -21.47 10.10
C CYS A 239 -26.34 -21.47 10.36
N ARG A 240 -25.66 -22.50 9.85
CA ARG A 240 -24.23 -22.75 10.01
C ARG A 240 -23.45 -22.31 8.77
N ILE A 241 -22.43 -21.46 8.94
CA ILE A 241 -21.69 -20.80 7.86
C ILE A 241 -20.24 -21.27 7.91
N GLY A 242 -19.79 -21.98 6.87
CA GLY A 242 -18.45 -22.55 6.80
C GLY A 242 -17.41 -21.63 6.15
N ILE A 243 -16.18 -21.70 6.67
CA ILE A 243 -14.98 -21.14 6.04
C ILE A 243 -13.82 -22.14 6.09
N ASP A 244 -12.90 -22.06 5.12
CA ASP A 244 -11.54 -22.58 5.26
C ASP A 244 -10.74 -21.59 6.14
N PRO A 245 -10.31 -21.97 7.35
CA PRO A 245 -9.68 -21.06 8.31
C PRO A 245 -8.23 -20.71 7.97
N PHE A 246 -7.64 -21.27 6.90
CA PHE A 246 -6.36 -20.78 6.39
C PHE A 246 -6.52 -19.51 5.55
N LEU A 247 -7.67 -19.30 4.89
CA LEU A 247 -7.86 -18.22 3.91
C LEU A 247 -8.39 -16.91 4.51
N PHE A 248 -8.58 -16.89 5.83
CA PHE A 248 -8.99 -15.72 6.60
C PHE A 248 -7.93 -15.47 7.67
N SER A 249 -7.49 -14.21 7.80
CA SER A 249 -6.76 -13.79 8.99
C SER A 249 -7.63 -13.96 10.24
N HIS A 250 -7.00 -14.07 11.40
CA HIS A 250 -7.74 -14.33 12.62
C HIS A 250 -8.78 -13.24 12.94
N ASP A 251 -8.40 -11.97 12.80
CA ASP A 251 -9.30 -10.85 13.09
C ASP A 251 -10.50 -10.83 12.12
N ALA A 252 -10.28 -11.07 10.83
CA ALA A 252 -11.36 -11.16 9.83
C ALA A 252 -12.34 -12.32 10.11
N ALA A 253 -11.87 -13.41 10.73
CA ALA A 253 -12.74 -14.52 11.13
C ALA A 253 -13.58 -14.20 12.38
N GLU A 254 -13.04 -13.45 13.35
CA GLU A 254 -13.82 -12.99 14.51
C GLU A 254 -14.80 -11.87 14.13
N GLU A 255 -14.42 -10.93 13.25
CA GLU A 255 -15.32 -9.91 12.68
C GLU A 255 -16.51 -10.55 11.94
N LEU A 256 -16.23 -11.57 11.10
CA LEU A 256 -17.27 -12.34 10.41
C LEU A 256 -18.21 -13.00 11.43
N LYS A 257 -17.65 -13.68 12.44
CA LYS A 257 -18.40 -14.37 13.50
C LYS A 257 -19.30 -13.42 14.30
N GLU A 258 -18.80 -12.25 14.70
CA GLU A 258 -19.62 -11.22 15.35
C GLU A 258 -20.73 -10.72 14.40
N ALA A 259 -20.39 -10.44 13.13
CA ALA A 259 -21.34 -9.90 12.17
C ALA A 259 -22.50 -10.87 11.84
N ILE A 260 -22.26 -12.18 11.77
CA ILE A 260 -23.32 -13.19 11.55
C ILE A 260 -24.09 -13.58 12.82
N SER A 261 -23.55 -13.29 14.01
CA SER A 261 -24.22 -13.58 15.29
C SER A 261 -25.56 -12.83 15.46
N LYS A 262 -25.78 -11.77 14.68
CA LYS A 262 -27.02 -10.95 14.64
C LYS A 262 -28.29 -11.76 14.31
N LYS A 263 -28.16 -12.93 13.68
CA LYS A 263 -29.24 -13.92 13.43
C LYS A 263 -28.96 -15.28 14.09
N ASN A 264 -28.14 -15.30 15.14
CA ASN A 264 -27.67 -16.51 15.82
C ASN A 264 -26.98 -17.54 14.90
N HIS A 265 -26.34 -17.10 13.81
CA HIS A 265 -25.60 -18.01 12.93
C HIS A 265 -24.30 -18.51 13.61
N GLU A 266 -23.89 -19.73 13.28
CA GLU A 266 -22.65 -20.35 13.79
C GLU A 266 -21.54 -20.29 12.71
N LEU A 267 -20.33 -19.83 13.07
CA LEU A 267 -19.17 -19.91 12.18
C LEU A 267 -18.44 -21.25 12.33
N ILE A 268 -18.35 -22.02 11.24
CA ILE A 268 -17.70 -23.33 11.19
C ILE A 268 -16.33 -23.22 10.52
N LEU A 269 -15.28 -23.67 11.21
CA LEU A 269 -13.92 -23.69 10.71
C LEU A 269 -13.58 -25.08 10.15
N ILE A 270 -13.64 -25.24 8.82
CA ILE A 270 -13.39 -26.51 8.13
C ILE A 270 -11.88 -26.63 7.88
N LYS A 271 -11.17 -27.34 8.77
CA LYS A 271 -9.69 -27.32 8.85
C LYS A 271 -8.99 -28.31 7.94
N ASP A 272 -9.59 -29.48 7.73
CA ASP A 272 -8.87 -30.65 7.20
C ASP A 272 -8.85 -30.71 5.66
N PHE A 273 -9.78 -30.00 5.00
CA PHE A 273 -9.88 -29.89 3.54
C PHE A 273 -10.70 -28.65 3.13
N ASN A 274 -10.51 -28.15 1.91
CA ASN A 274 -11.31 -27.06 1.34
C ASN A 274 -12.38 -27.63 0.39
N LEU A 275 -13.63 -27.18 0.53
CA LEU A 275 -14.76 -27.73 -0.25
C LEU A 275 -14.66 -27.48 -1.77
N VAL A 276 -13.88 -26.49 -2.21
CA VAL A 276 -13.62 -26.27 -3.64
C VAL A 276 -12.59 -27.26 -4.17
N ASP A 277 -11.62 -27.68 -3.34
CA ASP A 277 -10.57 -28.62 -3.77
C ASP A 277 -11.15 -30.02 -4.03
N GLU A 278 -12.12 -30.44 -3.21
CA GLU A 278 -12.88 -31.71 -3.35
C GLU A 278 -13.58 -31.86 -4.72
N ILE A 279 -14.01 -30.75 -5.34
CA ILE A 279 -14.67 -30.75 -6.66
C ILE A 279 -13.69 -30.43 -7.82
N TRP A 280 -12.54 -29.83 -7.53
CA TRP A 280 -11.57 -29.36 -8.54
C TRP A 280 -10.65 -30.50 -9.04
N LYS A 281 -11.24 -31.46 -9.74
CA LYS A 281 -10.55 -32.64 -10.33
C LYS A 281 -9.34 -32.31 -11.21
N SER A 282 -9.28 -31.09 -11.75
CA SER A 282 -8.20 -30.56 -12.60
C SER A 282 -7.31 -29.51 -11.89
N ARG A 283 -7.25 -29.52 -10.56
CA ARG A 283 -6.47 -28.53 -9.78
C ARG A 283 -4.98 -28.56 -10.17
N PRO A 284 -4.37 -27.41 -10.49
CA PRO A 284 -2.92 -27.31 -10.68
C PRO A 284 -2.16 -27.79 -9.44
N LYS A 285 -0.97 -28.37 -9.64
CA LYS A 285 -0.08 -28.71 -8.51
C LYS A 285 0.44 -27.42 -7.85
N PRO A 286 0.76 -27.44 -6.55
CA PRO A 286 1.54 -26.38 -5.93
C PRO A 286 2.83 -26.10 -6.71
N PRO A 287 3.29 -24.85 -6.78
CA PRO A 287 4.54 -24.50 -7.44
C PRO A 287 5.71 -25.18 -6.75
N GLY A 288 6.68 -25.67 -7.54
CA GLY A 288 7.83 -26.47 -7.09
C GLY A 288 9.18 -25.90 -7.56
N LYS A 289 9.27 -24.59 -7.79
CA LYS A 289 10.51 -23.95 -8.26
C LYS A 289 11.50 -23.81 -7.08
N PRO A 290 12.82 -23.94 -7.31
CA PRO A 290 13.81 -23.81 -6.25
C PRO A 290 13.89 -22.38 -5.71
N THR A 291 14.14 -22.27 -4.42
CA THR A 291 14.48 -21.02 -3.74
C THR A 291 15.93 -20.62 -4.00
N ARG A 292 16.22 -19.33 -3.84
CA ARG A 292 17.57 -18.75 -3.97
C ARG A 292 17.89 -17.81 -2.81
N VAL A 293 19.18 -17.65 -2.52
CA VAL A 293 19.67 -16.56 -1.65
C VAL A 293 19.49 -15.21 -2.37
N HIS A 294 19.24 -14.16 -1.58
CA HIS A 294 19.32 -12.77 -1.99
C HIS A 294 20.65 -12.19 -1.49
N ASP A 295 21.50 -11.79 -2.43
CA ASP A 295 22.89 -11.36 -2.18
C ASP A 295 22.95 -10.23 -1.14
N ILE A 296 23.88 -10.33 -0.19
CA ILE A 296 24.07 -9.35 0.88
C ILE A 296 24.36 -7.95 0.34
N LYS A 297 24.94 -7.82 -0.87
CA LYS A 297 25.17 -6.52 -1.51
C LYS A 297 23.87 -5.79 -1.92
N TYR A 298 22.75 -6.52 -2.03
CA TYR A 298 21.41 -5.95 -2.25
C TYR A 298 20.63 -5.87 -0.93
N ALA A 299 20.72 -6.90 -0.10
CA ALA A 299 20.00 -6.97 1.17
C ALA A 299 20.50 -5.95 2.21
N GLY A 300 21.78 -5.59 2.19
CA GLY A 300 22.44 -4.63 3.09
C GLY A 300 22.63 -5.07 4.54
N VAL A 301 21.77 -5.96 5.04
CA VAL A 301 21.82 -6.53 6.40
C VAL A 301 21.66 -8.05 6.31
N ASP A 302 22.48 -8.78 7.05
CA ASP A 302 22.51 -10.24 7.08
C ASP A 302 21.39 -10.86 7.96
N VAL A 303 21.22 -12.17 7.84
CA VAL A 303 20.14 -12.92 8.52
C VAL A 303 20.37 -12.99 10.04
N LEU A 304 21.60 -13.11 10.53
CA LEU A 304 21.89 -13.16 11.97
C LEU A 304 21.58 -11.81 12.62
N SER A 305 21.95 -10.70 11.98
CA SER A 305 21.63 -9.34 12.43
C SER A 305 20.12 -9.07 12.42
N LYS A 306 19.41 -9.51 11.37
CA LYS A 306 17.94 -9.41 11.27
C LYS A 306 17.25 -10.22 12.37
N LEU A 307 17.64 -11.48 12.57
CA LEU A 307 17.09 -12.35 13.63
C LEU A 307 17.44 -11.84 15.04
N SER A 308 18.63 -11.29 15.26
CA SER A 308 19.05 -10.69 16.53
C SER A 308 18.23 -9.45 16.90
N SER A 309 17.98 -8.58 15.92
CA SER A 309 17.11 -7.40 16.08
C SER A 309 15.68 -7.82 16.45
N LEU A 310 15.13 -8.80 15.73
CA LEU A 310 13.80 -9.36 16.03
C LEU A 310 13.73 -9.97 17.43
N ARG A 311 14.71 -10.79 17.83
CA ARG A 311 14.78 -11.43 19.16
C ARG A 311 14.83 -10.41 20.29
N SER A 312 15.52 -9.29 20.11
CA SER A 312 15.51 -8.18 21.07
C SER A 312 14.09 -7.64 21.31
N VAL A 313 13.33 -7.39 20.24
CA VAL A 313 11.92 -6.93 20.32
C VAL A 313 11.02 -7.98 21.00
N LEU A 314 11.26 -9.28 20.78
CA LEU A 314 10.54 -10.35 21.49
C LEU A 314 10.82 -10.30 22.99
N VAL A 315 12.10 -10.22 23.39
CA VAL A 315 12.52 -10.16 24.81
C VAL A 315 11.96 -8.92 25.51
N GLU A 316 12.01 -7.75 24.86
CA GLU A 316 11.44 -6.49 25.38
C GLU A 316 9.92 -6.56 25.63
N ASN A 317 9.19 -7.32 24.80
CA ASN A 317 7.77 -7.57 24.97
C ASN A 317 7.47 -8.83 25.81
N GLY A 318 8.52 -9.50 26.30
CA GLY A 318 8.47 -10.75 27.06
C GLY A 318 7.82 -11.92 26.32
N CYS A 319 7.95 -11.99 24.99
CA CYS A 319 7.58 -13.15 24.18
C CYS A 319 8.75 -14.12 24.05
N THR A 320 8.47 -15.41 23.90
CA THR A 320 9.50 -16.44 23.68
C THR A 320 9.68 -16.78 22.21
N ALA A 321 8.67 -16.53 21.38
CA ALA A 321 8.72 -16.72 19.94
C ALA A 321 7.72 -15.83 19.18
N ILE A 322 7.83 -15.79 17.86
CA ILE A 322 6.86 -15.20 16.91
C ILE A 322 6.56 -16.21 15.80
N VAL A 323 5.31 -16.22 15.31
CA VAL A 323 4.92 -16.92 14.08
C VAL A 323 4.73 -15.89 12.97
N ILE A 324 5.43 -16.09 11.84
CA ILE A 324 5.37 -15.25 10.64
C ILE A 324 4.71 -16.05 9.52
N SER A 325 3.58 -15.55 9.00
CA SER A 325 2.87 -16.13 7.84
C SER A 325 3.09 -15.36 6.54
N MET A 326 3.40 -14.07 6.59
CA MET A 326 3.57 -13.23 5.40
C MET A 326 4.83 -13.64 4.61
N LEU A 327 4.66 -14.06 3.35
CA LEU A 327 5.74 -14.66 2.55
C LEU A 327 6.88 -13.68 2.25
N ASP A 328 6.58 -12.39 2.14
CA ASP A 328 7.54 -11.31 1.96
C ASP A 328 8.32 -10.99 3.24
N GLU A 329 7.72 -11.17 4.42
CA GLU A 329 8.45 -11.12 5.70
C GLU A 329 9.44 -12.29 5.83
N VAL A 330 9.02 -13.52 5.51
CA VAL A 330 9.92 -14.69 5.51
C VAL A 330 11.08 -14.49 4.53
N ALA A 331 10.77 -14.07 3.31
CA ALA A 331 11.76 -13.79 2.27
C ALA A 331 12.73 -12.65 2.65
N TRP A 332 12.23 -11.57 3.27
CA TRP A 332 13.08 -10.46 3.73
C TRP A 332 13.95 -10.85 4.93
N LEU A 333 13.40 -11.54 5.92
CA LEU A 333 14.11 -11.86 7.17
C LEU A 333 15.25 -12.86 6.94
N LEU A 334 15.02 -13.86 6.07
CA LEU A 334 15.98 -14.91 5.75
C LEU A 334 16.92 -14.58 4.57
N ASN A 335 16.83 -13.37 3.98
CA ASN A 335 17.53 -13.01 2.73
C ASN A 335 17.38 -14.11 1.66
N MET A 336 16.13 -14.56 1.44
CA MET A 336 15.78 -15.55 0.43
C MET A 336 14.78 -14.97 -0.56
N ARG A 337 14.68 -15.56 -1.75
CA ARG A 337 13.63 -15.27 -2.74
C ARG A 337 13.19 -16.56 -3.43
N GLY A 338 11.97 -16.55 -3.96
CA GLY A 338 11.35 -17.63 -4.71
C GLY A 338 10.73 -17.15 -6.01
N SER A 339 9.82 -17.96 -6.56
CA SER A 339 8.99 -17.65 -7.72
C SER A 339 7.72 -18.51 -7.74
N ASP A 340 7.17 -18.76 -6.54
CA ASP A 340 5.96 -19.57 -6.35
C ASP A 340 4.69 -18.76 -6.63
N VAL A 341 4.67 -17.51 -6.16
CA VAL A 341 3.59 -16.55 -6.41
C VAL A 341 3.91 -15.82 -7.73
N PRO A 342 2.95 -15.66 -8.66
CA PRO A 342 3.15 -14.83 -9.84
C PRO A 342 3.59 -13.41 -9.45
N ASN A 343 4.55 -12.85 -10.19
CA ASN A 343 5.02 -11.47 -10.09
C ASN A 343 5.69 -11.04 -8.75
N SER A 344 5.56 -11.83 -7.68
CA SER A 344 6.16 -11.59 -6.36
C SER A 344 7.26 -12.62 -6.09
N PRO A 345 8.53 -12.23 -5.85
CA PRO A 345 9.67 -13.15 -5.76
C PRO A 345 9.76 -13.88 -4.40
N VAL A 346 8.66 -14.49 -3.97
CA VAL A 346 8.46 -15.17 -2.68
C VAL A 346 8.20 -16.67 -2.87
N PHE A 347 8.13 -17.41 -1.76
CA PHE A 347 7.96 -18.87 -1.72
C PHE A 347 7.05 -19.30 -0.58
N TYR A 348 6.15 -20.26 -0.82
CA TYR A 348 5.18 -20.76 0.16
C TYR A 348 5.87 -21.33 1.39
N SER A 349 5.75 -20.63 2.52
CA SER A 349 6.47 -20.95 3.75
C SER A 349 5.91 -20.24 4.99
N TYR A 350 6.15 -20.81 6.16
CA TYR A 350 5.99 -20.12 7.45
C TYR A 350 7.35 -20.07 8.16
N LEU A 351 7.53 -19.11 9.06
CA LEU A 351 8.73 -19.02 9.88
C LEU A 351 8.35 -18.83 11.36
N ILE A 352 8.89 -19.69 12.22
CA ILE A 352 8.87 -19.47 13.67
C ILE A 352 10.26 -19.02 14.09
N VAL A 353 10.36 -17.88 14.77
CA VAL A 353 11.61 -17.41 15.38
C VAL A 353 11.49 -17.48 16.89
N GLU A 354 12.33 -18.29 17.52
CA GLU A 354 12.47 -18.38 18.98
C GLU A 354 13.69 -17.55 19.46
N ILE A 355 13.86 -17.41 20.78
CA ILE A 355 15.00 -16.69 21.37
C ILE A 355 16.35 -17.29 20.97
N SER A 356 16.46 -18.61 20.79
CA SER A 356 17.72 -19.31 20.51
C SER A 356 17.94 -19.69 19.04
N HIS A 357 16.88 -20.08 18.34
CA HIS A 357 16.92 -20.67 17.00
C HIS A 357 15.72 -20.19 16.16
N ALA A 358 15.58 -20.64 14.92
CA ALA A 358 14.41 -20.41 14.10
C ALA A 358 14.10 -21.65 13.26
N THR A 359 12.84 -21.86 12.90
CA THR A 359 12.40 -22.99 12.06
C THR A 359 11.62 -22.47 10.85
N LEU A 360 12.13 -22.73 9.65
CA LEU A 360 11.46 -22.46 8.38
C LEU A 360 10.64 -23.70 7.97
N PHE A 361 9.34 -23.51 7.78
CA PHE A 361 8.40 -24.53 7.31
C PHE A 361 8.20 -24.34 5.81
N VAL A 362 8.69 -25.27 4.99
CA VAL A 362 8.74 -25.14 3.53
C VAL A 362 8.74 -26.52 2.87
N ASP A 363 8.40 -26.60 1.59
CA ASP A 363 8.70 -27.78 0.77
C ASP A 363 10.23 -27.93 0.64
N ASN A 364 10.78 -28.93 1.32
CA ASN A 364 12.21 -29.24 1.33
C ASN A 364 12.80 -29.46 -0.08
N ASN A 365 12.00 -29.87 -1.07
CA ASN A 365 12.46 -30.06 -2.44
C ASN A 365 12.86 -28.72 -3.12
N LYS A 366 12.39 -27.58 -2.58
CA LYS A 366 12.74 -26.23 -3.07
C LYS A 366 14.05 -25.70 -2.47
N VAL A 367 14.62 -26.35 -1.47
CA VAL A 367 15.82 -25.85 -0.76
C VAL A 367 17.06 -26.45 -1.41
N THR A 368 17.76 -25.65 -2.21
CA THR A 368 19.03 -26.05 -2.82
C THR A 368 20.14 -26.14 -1.77
N PRO A 369 21.23 -26.92 -1.98
CA PRO A 369 22.31 -27.05 -1.00
C PRO A 369 22.92 -25.72 -0.54
N GLY A 370 23.10 -24.75 -1.47
CA GLY A 370 23.60 -23.41 -1.11
C GLY A 370 22.63 -22.59 -0.25
N VAL A 371 21.31 -22.77 -0.41
CA VAL A 371 20.30 -22.17 0.48
C VAL A 371 20.27 -22.87 1.83
N LEU A 372 20.40 -24.20 1.84
CA LEU A 372 20.48 -24.98 3.08
C LEU A 372 21.69 -24.58 3.93
N ASP A 373 22.86 -24.38 3.31
CA ASP A 373 24.07 -23.98 4.03
C ASP A 373 24.02 -22.51 4.48
N HIS A 374 23.39 -21.63 3.69
CA HIS A 374 23.04 -20.26 4.12
C HIS A 374 22.14 -20.28 5.37
N LEU A 375 21.08 -21.11 5.39
CA LEU A 375 20.16 -21.25 6.53
C LEU A 375 20.85 -21.83 7.78
N LYS A 376 21.66 -22.88 7.62
CA LYS A 376 22.49 -23.43 8.71
C LYS A 376 23.42 -22.36 9.29
N SER A 377 24.05 -21.53 8.45
CA SER A 377 24.97 -20.48 8.90
C SER A 377 24.27 -19.42 9.77
N ALA A 378 22.96 -19.25 9.57
CA ALA A 378 22.09 -18.35 10.34
C ALA A 378 21.39 -19.01 11.54
N GLY A 379 21.61 -20.30 11.83
CA GLY A 379 20.91 -21.03 12.90
C GLY A 379 19.42 -21.26 12.62
N VAL A 380 19.06 -21.50 11.36
CA VAL A 380 17.69 -21.77 10.91
C VAL A 380 17.53 -23.24 10.50
N GLU A 381 16.60 -23.92 11.15
CA GLU A 381 16.21 -25.31 10.87
C GLU A 381 15.12 -25.38 9.79
N LEU A 382 14.94 -26.56 9.20
CA LEU A 382 13.90 -26.85 8.21
C LEU A 382 12.88 -27.86 8.74
N LYS A 383 11.60 -27.61 8.48
CA LYS A 383 10.51 -28.60 8.59
C LYS A 383 9.62 -28.58 7.34
N PRO A 384 8.90 -29.67 7.05
CA PRO A 384 7.83 -29.65 6.04
C PRO A 384 6.83 -28.51 6.29
N TYR A 385 6.30 -27.95 5.21
CA TYR A 385 5.33 -26.85 5.23
C TYR A 385 4.10 -27.14 6.10
N GLU A 386 3.66 -28.39 6.11
CA GLU A 386 2.46 -28.89 6.79
C GLU A 386 2.61 -28.98 8.33
N GLU A 387 3.84 -29.01 8.86
CA GLU A 387 4.09 -29.15 10.30
C GLU A 387 3.88 -27.86 11.11
N ILE A 388 3.46 -26.76 10.48
CA ILE A 388 3.25 -25.48 11.16
C ILE A 388 2.23 -25.57 12.31
N LEU A 389 1.11 -26.28 12.13
CA LEU A 389 0.09 -26.40 13.17
C LEU A 389 0.54 -27.27 14.36
N SER A 390 1.32 -28.33 14.09
CA SER A 390 1.81 -29.22 15.14
C SER A 390 2.94 -28.59 15.96
N GLU A 391 3.82 -27.78 15.36
CA GLU A 391 4.80 -27.03 16.17
C GLU A 391 4.12 -25.91 16.98
N VAL A 392 3.08 -25.24 16.45
CA VAL A 392 2.32 -24.24 17.23
C VAL A 392 1.59 -24.89 18.42
N GLU A 393 1.01 -26.10 18.27
CA GLU A 393 0.50 -26.85 19.43
C GLU A 393 1.62 -27.28 20.39
N SER A 394 2.76 -27.75 19.88
CA SER A 394 3.94 -28.09 20.68
C SER A 394 4.43 -26.90 21.53
N LEU A 395 4.52 -25.70 20.94
CA LEU A 395 4.89 -24.46 21.63
C LEU A 395 3.87 -24.06 22.69
N ALA A 396 2.58 -24.10 22.39
CA ALA A 396 1.53 -23.89 23.39
C ALA A 396 1.61 -24.92 24.53
N ALA A 397 1.89 -26.20 24.22
CA ALA A 397 2.04 -27.27 25.20
C ALA A 397 3.31 -27.14 26.05
N LYS A 398 4.39 -26.55 25.52
CA LYS A 398 5.61 -26.14 26.24
C LYS A 398 5.39 -24.91 27.15
N GLY A 399 4.31 -24.15 26.96
CA GLY A 399 4.07 -22.88 27.66
C GLY A 399 4.78 -21.67 27.04
N ALA A 400 5.09 -21.72 25.75
CA ALA A 400 5.65 -20.59 25.01
C ALA A 400 4.67 -19.42 24.94
N LYS A 401 5.19 -18.18 25.05
CA LYS A 401 4.41 -16.96 24.82
C LYS A 401 4.66 -16.46 23.39
N LEU A 402 3.67 -16.65 22.52
CA LEU A 402 3.80 -16.34 21.10
C LEU A 402 3.36 -14.90 20.80
N TRP A 403 4.18 -14.18 20.03
CA TRP A 403 3.73 -13.04 19.25
C TRP A 403 2.97 -13.55 18.02
N LEU A 404 1.76 -13.02 17.79
CA LEU A 404 0.89 -13.37 16.68
C LEU A 404 0.28 -12.09 16.12
N ASP A 405 0.52 -11.81 14.84
CA ASP A 405 -0.15 -10.72 14.13
C ASP A 405 -1.49 -11.22 13.60
N THR A 406 -2.56 -10.99 14.35
CA THR A 406 -3.91 -11.49 14.02
C THR A 406 -4.53 -10.83 12.79
N SER A 407 -3.96 -9.73 12.31
CA SER A 407 -4.43 -9.04 11.10
C SER A 407 -4.03 -9.78 9.82
N CYS A 408 -2.92 -10.54 9.86
CA CYS A 408 -2.51 -11.45 8.80
C CYS A 408 -2.63 -12.93 9.20
N VAL A 409 -1.99 -13.37 10.29
CA VAL A 409 -1.89 -14.78 10.69
C VAL A 409 -3.26 -15.46 10.70
N ASN A 410 -3.36 -16.54 9.93
CA ASN A 410 -4.62 -17.18 9.64
C ASN A 410 -5.35 -17.75 10.87
N ALA A 411 -6.67 -17.84 10.77
CA ALA A 411 -7.53 -18.31 11.83
C ALA A 411 -7.23 -19.76 12.25
N ALA A 412 -6.67 -20.60 11.37
CA ALA A 412 -6.26 -21.96 11.68
C ALA A 412 -5.13 -21.99 12.74
N ILE A 413 -4.05 -21.21 12.54
CA ILE A 413 -2.91 -21.08 13.46
C ILE A 413 -3.36 -20.54 14.81
N VAL A 414 -4.13 -19.44 14.84
CA VAL A 414 -4.57 -18.83 16.10
C VAL A 414 -5.58 -19.72 16.84
N SER A 415 -6.43 -20.44 16.11
CA SER A 415 -7.38 -21.41 16.69
C SER A 415 -6.68 -22.61 17.34
N ILE A 416 -5.66 -23.21 16.70
CA ILE A 416 -4.91 -24.33 17.31
C ILE A 416 -4.12 -23.86 18.52
N PHE A 417 -3.49 -22.68 18.46
CA PHE A 417 -2.75 -22.09 19.58
C PHE A 417 -3.65 -21.90 20.82
N ARG A 418 -4.78 -21.19 20.68
CA ARG A 418 -5.75 -20.95 21.76
C ARG A 418 -6.19 -22.26 22.40
N SER A 419 -6.62 -23.22 21.58
CA SER A 419 -7.12 -24.51 22.04
C SER A 419 -6.05 -25.37 22.74
N ALA A 420 -4.79 -25.29 22.29
CA ALA A 420 -3.67 -25.97 22.93
C ALA A 420 -3.28 -25.31 24.28
N CYS A 421 -3.34 -23.99 24.38
CA CYS A 421 -3.19 -23.27 25.65
C CYS A 421 -4.28 -23.69 26.66
N GLU A 422 -5.55 -23.71 26.26
CA GLU A 422 -6.67 -24.18 27.12
C GLU A 422 -6.44 -25.61 27.64
N ARG A 423 -5.96 -26.53 26.78
CA ARG A 423 -5.53 -27.88 27.19
C ARG A 423 -4.39 -27.84 28.19
N HIS A 424 -3.38 -27.00 27.98
CA HIS A 424 -2.23 -26.85 28.88
C HIS A 424 -2.65 -26.35 30.28
N PHE A 425 -3.42 -25.25 30.36
CA PHE A 425 -3.86 -24.70 31.65
C PHE A 425 -4.82 -25.64 32.40
N THR A 426 -5.69 -26.37 31.68
CA THR A 426 -6.54 -27.41 32.28
C THR A 426 -5.71 -28.55 32.89
N ARG A 427 -4.63 -28.97 32.21
CA ARG A 427 -3.67 -29.97 32.72
C ARG A 427 -2.90 -29.44 33.95
N LEU A 428 -2.45 -28.19 33.94
CA LEU A 428 -1.79 -27.56 35.10
C LEU A 428 -2.73 -27.50 36.32
N ALA A 429 -3.92 -26.93 36.18
CA ALA A 429 -4.89 -26.82 37.28
C ALA A 429 -5.25 -28.20 37.88
N THR A 430 -5.31 -29.24 37.05
CA THR A 430 -5.53 -30.62 37.48
C THR A 430 -4.34 -31.19 38.27
N LYS A 431 -3.09 -30.88 37.87
CA LYS A 431 -1.89 -31.25 38.65
C LYS A 431 -1.86 -30.53 40.01
N SER A 432 -2.10 -29.21 40.04
CA SER A 432 -2.10 -28.44 41.30
C SER A 432 -3.16 -28.91 42.29
N ARG A 433 -4.38 -29.24 41.82
CA ARG A 433 -5.43 -29.84 42.67
C ARG A 433 -5.01 -31.20 43.24
N LYS A 434 -4.34 -32.06 42.45
CA LYS A 434 -3.79 -33.33 42.95
C LYS A 434 -2.66 -33.15 43.98
N GLN A 435 -1.88 -32.07 43.89
CA GLN A 435 -0.85 -31.76 44.90
C GLN A 435 -1.45 -31.18 46.19
N LEU A 436 -2.45 -30.30 46.10
CA LEU A 436 -3.19 -29.76 47.26
C LEU A 436 -3.88 -30.89 48.05
N ASN A 437 -4.54 -31.83 47.36
CA ASN A 437 -5.17 -32.99 48.00
C ASN A 437 -4.16 -33.94 48.69
N ASN A 438 -2.86 -33.79 48.44
CA ASN A 438 -1.77 -34.58 49.05
C ASN A 438 -1.03 -33.81 50.16
N GLY A 439 -1.55 -32.68 50.66
CA GLY A 439 -1.10 -32.06 51.91
C GLY A 439 0.03 -31.01 51.80
N ALA A 440 0.21 -30.38 50.64
CA ALA A 440 1.14 -29.25 50.46
C ALA A 440 0.49 -27.88 50.80
N SER A 441 1.30 -26.89 51.21
CA SER A 441 0.84 -25.56 51.66
C SER A 441 0.00 -24.78 50.62
N SER A 442 -0.89 -23.91 51.12
CA SER A 442 -1.91 -23.19 50.36
C SER A 442 -1.43 -22.01 49.51
N ASP A 443 -0.15 -21.66 49.55
CA ASP A 443 0.37 -20.37 49.05
C ASP A 443 0.36 -20.21 47.51
N LEU A 444 0.11 -21.31 46.78
CA LEU A 444 0.06 -21.34 45.31
C LEU A 444 -1.27 -20.86 44.71
N ILE A 445 -2.30 -20.58 45.51
CA ILE A 445 -3.64 -20.16 45.03
C ILE A 445 -3.72 -18.63 44.80
N SER A 446 -2.61 -18.02 44.39
CA SER A 446 -2.51 -16.61 43.96
C SER A 446 -2.34 -16.44 42.44
N ILE A 447 -2.24 -17.54 41.68
CA ILE A 447 -2.33 -17.53 40.21
C ILE A 447 -3.73 -17.01 39.83
N LYS A 448 -3.79 -15.78 39.31
CA LYS A 448 -5.03 -14.99 39.37
C LYS A 448 -6.10 -15.54 38.46
N SER A 449 -7.28 -15.78 39.03
CA SER A 449 -8.50 -16.07 38.26
C SER A 449 -9.05 -14.86 37.47
N GLU A 450 -8.37 -13.71 37.52
CA GLU A 450 -8.65 -12.53 36.70
C GLU A 450 -7.91 -12.59 35.35
N ASP A 451 -6.66 -13.04 35.33
CA ASP A 451 -5.85 -13.17 34.11
C ASP A 451 -6.49 -14.19 33.14
N ILE A 452 -7.11 -15.24 33.68
CA ILE A 452 -7.88 -16.24 32.91
C ILE A 452 -9.22 -15.68 32.38
N ARG A 453 -9.77 -14.62 32.98
CA ARG A 453 -11.09 -14.07 32.65
C ARG A 453 -11.07 -12.88 31.68
N ASN A 454 -9.94 -12.21 31.49
CA ASN A 454 -9.85 -10.99 30.69
C ASN A 454 -9.21 -11.15 29.29
N GLY A 455 -8.65 -12.32 28.97
CA GLY A 455 -8.17 -12.61 27.61
C GLY A 455 -7.04 -13.65 27.58
N ILE A 456 -7.34 -14.80 26.97
CA ILE A 456 -6.45 -15.88 26.48
C ILE A 456 -5.02 -15.87 27.06
N PRO A 457 -4.68 -16.80 27.97
CA PRO A 457 -3.36 -16.82 28.56
C PRO A 457 -2.27 -17.17 27.53
N ASN A 458 -1.19 -16.38 27.56
CA ASN A 458 0.08 -16.58 26.85
C ASN A 458 0.17 -16.19 25.35
N GLY A 459 -0.75 -15.37 24.82
CA GLY A 459 -0.58 -14.70 23.52
C GLY A 459 -0.12 -13.23 23.64
N LEU A 460 0.57 -12.70 22.63
CA LEU A 460 0.68 -11.27 22.37
C LEU A 460 0.19 -10.95 20.96
N TYR A 461 -0.93 -10.25 20.88
CA TYR A 461 -1.60 -9.92 19.62
C TYR A 461 -1.22 -8.50 19.18
N LYS A 462 -0.35 -8.39 18.16
CA LYS A 462 0.23 -7.14 17.65
C LYS A 462 0.73 -7.33 16.21
N VAL A 463 0.68 -6.26 15.42
CA VAL A 463 1.31 -6.17 14.08
C VAL A 463 2.76 -6.69 14.11
N SER A 464 3.18 -7.42 13.08
CA SER A 464 4.54 -7.95 12.97
C SER A 464 5.58 -6.82 13.02
N PRO A 465 6.63 -6.94 13.87
CA PRO A 465 7.73 -5.97 13.85
C PRO A 465 8.54 -6.06 12.55
N VAL A 466 8.45 -7.16 11.79
CA VAL A 466 9.15 -7.32 10.50
C VAL A 466 8.53 -6.43 9.43
N ALA A 467 7.19 -6.23 9.44
CA ALA A 467 6.50 -5.32 8.53
C ALA A 467 7.11 -3.90 8.54
N ILE A 468 7.30 -3.32 9.74
CA ILE A 468 7.91 -1.99 9.89
C ILE A 468 9.41 -2.04 9.55
N ALA A 469 10.12 -3.09 9.96
CA ALA A 469 11.56 -3.22 9.73
C ALA A 469 11.93 -3.32 8.24
N LYS A 470 11.10 -3.97 7.41
CA LYS A 470 11.32 -4.06 5.94
C LYS A 470 10.75 -2.87 5.17
N ALA A 471 9.76 -2.17 5.73
CA ALA A 471 9.16 -0.99 5.10
C ALA A 471 10.18 0.16 4.95
N VAL A 472 10.98 0.41 5.99
CA VAL A 472 12.08 1.39 5.99
C VAL A 472 13.31 0.76 5.33
N LYS A 473 13.59 1.15 4.08
CA LYS A 473 14.68 0.58 3.27
C LYS A 473 16.04 1.05 3.74
N ASN A 474 17.00 0.14 3.84
CA ASN A 474 18.39 0.47 4.15
C ASN A 474 19.15 0.97 2.91
N LYS A 475 20.39 1.42 3.09
CA LYS A 475 21.19 2.03 2.00
C LYS A 475 21.37 1.13 0.77
N ALA A 476 21.56 -0.19 0.95
CA ALA A 476 21.72 -1.12 -0.18
C ALA A 476 20.39 -1.31 -0.93
N GLU A 477 19.28 -1.45 -0.20
CA GLU A 477 17.93 -1.54 -0.76
C GLU A 477 17.55 -0.25 -1.51
N ILE A 478 17.89 0.93 -0.97
CA ILE A 478 17.64 2.23 -1.63
C ILE A 478 18.43 2.37 -2.93
N GLU A 479 19.73 2.06 -2.93
CA GLU A 479 20.54 2.18 -4.15
C GLU A 479 20.17 1.10 -5.17
N GLY A 480 19.81 -0.12 -4.74
CA GLY A 480 19.24 -1.16 -5.60
C GLY A 480 17.95 -0.71 -6.29
N MET A 481 17.01 -0.12 -5.54
CA MET A 481 15.78 0.48 -6.09
C MET A 481 16.08 1.61 -7.07
N LYS A 482 17.05 2.49 -6.79
CA LYS A 482 17.44 3.55 -7.75
C LYS A 482 18.00 2.99 -9.04
N ASN A 483 18.86 1.98 -8.95
CA ASN A 483 19.48 1.34 -10.12
C ASN A 483 18.46 0.56 -10.95
N SER A 484 17.51 -0.15 -10.32
CA SER A 484 16.43 -0.85 -11.04
C SER A 484 15.54 0.13 -11.82
N HIS A 485 15.16 1.25 -11.22
CA HIS A 485 14.35 2.28 -11.88
C HIS A 485 15.05 2.97 -13.05
N LEU A 486 16.38 3.15 -12.99
CA LEU A 486 17.15 3.72 -14.10
C LEU A 486 17.23 2.76 -15.31
N ARG A 487 17.41 1.46 -15.06
CA ARG A 487 17.35 0.43 -16.11
C ARG A 487 15.95 0.29 -16.70
N ASP A 488 14.91 0.35 -15.86
CA ASP A 488 13.52 0.29 -16.31
C ASP A 488 13.12 1.53 -17.11
N ALA A 489 13.57 2.73 -16.70
CA ALA A 489 13.38 3.96 -17.45
C ALA A 489 14.09 3.95 -18.81
N ALA A 490 15.23 3.27 -18.93
CA ALA A 490 15.88 3.01 -20.22
C ALA A 490 15.02 2.09 -21.08
N ALA A 491 14.62 0.90 -20.58
CA ALA A 491 13.76 -0.04 -21.29
C ALA A 491 12.44 0.59 -21.77
N LEU A 492 11.77 1.36 -20.91
CA LEU A 492 10.55 2.10 -21.24
C LEU A 492 10.81 3.18 -22.29
N SER A 493 11.97 3.84 -22.28
CA SER A 493 12.31 4.82 -23.32
C SER A 493 12.56 4.15 -24.68
N GLU A 494 13.21 2.98 -24.71
CA GLU A 494 13.37 2.19 -25.93
C GLU A 494 12.02 1.68 -26.46
N PHE A 495 11.19 1.13 -25.57
CA PHE A 495 9.82 0.70 -25.86
C PHE A 495 8.95 1.84 -26.40
N TRP A 496 8.89 2.99 -25.74
CA TRP A 496 8.06 4.11 -26.18
C TRP A 496 8.55 4.69 -27.51
N CYS A 497 9.87 4.73 -27.74
CA CYS A 497 10.45 5.10 -29.03
C CYS A 497 10.05 4.14 -30.16
N TRP A 498 10.04 2.83 -29.89
CA TRP A 498 9.54 1.79 -30.81
C TRP A 498 8.04 1.94 -31.08
N MET A 499 7.21 2.05 -30.03
CA MET A 499 5.76 2.20 -30.15
C MET A 499 5.37 3.45 -30.96
N GLU A 500 6.09 4.56 -30.73
CA GLU A 500 5.90 5.79 -31.51
C GLU A 500 6.28 5.61 -32.99
N GLN A 501 7.12 4.64 -33.36
CA GLN A 501 7.47 4.34 -34.75
C GLN A 501 6.42 3.43 -35.40
N GLU A 502 6.02 2.34 -34.74
CA GLU A 502 5.09 1.38 -35.34
C GLU A 502 3.69 1.97 -35.60
N VAL A 503 3.19 2.84 -34.70
CA VAL A 503 1.94 3.56 -34.95
C VAL A 503 2.07 4.54 -36.11
N LYS A 504 3.25 5.14 -36.35
CA LYS A 504 3.50 5.96 -37.57
C LYS A 504 3.63 5.11 -38.84
N ASN A 505 4.09 3.86 -38.72
CA ASN A 505 4.10 2.87 -39.80
C ASN A 505 2.70 2.32 -40.11
N ASN A 506 1.69 2.63 -39.27
CA ASN A 506 0.34 2.04 -39.30
C ASN A 506 0.34 0.52 -39.05
N LEU A 507 1.27 0.02 -38.23
CA LEU A 507 1.25 -1.37 -37.80
C LEU A 507 0.13 -1.61 -36.77
N THR A 508 -0.77 -2.53 -37.09
CA THR A 508 -1.89 -2.91 -36.23
C THR A 508 -1.39 -3.74 -35.02
N LEU A 509 -1.20 -3.09 -33.88
CA LEU A 509 -0.82 -3.73 -32.62
C LEU A 509 -2.05 -3.98 -31.73
N THR A 510 -2.12 -5.14 -31.07
CA THR A 510 -3.08 -5.40 -29.99
C THR A 510 -2.51 -5.00 -28.64
N GLU A 511 -3.38 -4.73 -27.65
CA GLU A 511 -2.96 -4.45 -26.27
C GLU A 511 -2.04 -5.54 -25.70
N VAL A 512 -2.31 -6.82 -26.02
CA VAL A 512 -1.48 -7.98 -25.65
C VAL A 512 -0.09 -7.86 -26.28
N ALA A 513 0.00 -7.65 -27.61
CA ALA A 513 1.28 -7.55 -28.30
C ALA A 513 2.13 -6.37 -27.80
N VAL A 514 1.50 -5.29 -27.32
CA VAL A 514 2.20 -4.16 -26.68
C VAL A 514 2.74 -4.54 -25.29
N ALA A 515 1.98 -5.30 -24.49
CA ALA A 515 2.45 -5.82 -23.20
C ALA A 515 3.61 -6.81 -23.37
N ASP A 516 3.49 -7.76 -24.30
CA ASP A 516 4.54 -8.72 -24.65
C ASP A 516 5.82 -8.01 -25.11
N LYS A 517 5.69 -6.95 -25.92
CA LYS A 517 6.86 -6.19 -26.39
C LYS A 517 7.56 -5.43 -25.26
N LEU A 518 6.83 -4.85 -24.31
CA LEU A 518 7.45 -4.22 -23.15
C LEU A 518 8.19 -5.26 -22.27
N PHE A 519 7.67 -6.48 -22.15
CA PHE A 519 8.38 -7.57 -21.49
C PHE A 519 9.72 -7.89 -22.20
N GLU A 520 9.76 -7.91 -23.54
CA GLU A 520 11.02 -8.08 -24.28
C GLU A 520 12.04 -6.95 -24.01
N PHE A 521 11.62 -5.69 -23.91
CA PHE A 521 12.52 -4.57 -23.58
C PHE A 521 13.03 -4.64 -22.13
N ARG A 522 12.16 -4.98 -21.16
CA ARG A 522 12.57 -5.19 -19.76
C ARG A 522 13.53 -6.37 -19.60
N LYS A 523 13.29 -7.46 -20.32
CA LYS A 523 14.12 -8.68 -20.31
C LYS A 523 15.54 -8.49 -20.85
N GLN A 524 15.81 -7.41 -21.59
CA GLN A 524 17.15 -7.03 -22.03
C GLN A 524 17.96 -6.29 -20.95
N GLN A 525 17.32 -5.83 -19.87
CA GLN A 525 17.99 -5.11 -18.79
C GLN A 525 18.71 -6.05 -17.82
N GLU A 526 19.87 -5.62 -17.32
CA GLU A 526 20.62 -6.37 -16.32
C GLU A 526 19.77 -6.67 -15.08
N GLY A 527 19.83 -7.92 -14.60
CA GLY A 527 19.19 -8.31 -13.34
C GLY A 527 17.67 -8.38 -13.37
N PHE A 528 17.00 -8.22 -14.51
CA PHE A 528 15.56 -8.46 -14.64
C PHE A 528 15.22 -9.93 -14.33
N ILE A 529 14.06 -10.15 -13.70
CA ILE A 529 13.56 -11.47 -13.30
C ILE A 529 12.23 -11.77 -14.01
N ASP A 530 11.22 -10.92 -13.80
CA ASP A 530 9.84 -11.06 -14.26
C ASP A 530 9.11 -9.70 -14.15
N THR A 531 7.86 -9.56 -14.58
CA THR A 531 7.08 -8.35 -14.26
C THR A 531 6.65 -8.33 -12.79
N SER A 532 6.52 -7.14 -12.19
CA SER A 532 6.08 -6.98 -10.79
C SER A 532 4.56 -7.08 -10.60
N PHE A 533 3.80 -7.09 -11.69
CA PHE A 533 2.38 -7.47 -11.81
C PHE A 533 2.04 -7.75 -13.28
N ASP A 534 0.81 -8.19 -13.57
CA ASP A 534 0.30 -8.29 -14.95
C ASP A 534 0.20 -6.91 -15.62
N THR A 535 0.95 -6.67 -16.71
CA THR A 535 0.90 -5.39 -17.46
C THR A 535 -0.51 -5.03 -17.91
N ILE A 536 -0.99 -3.89 -17.43
CA ILE A 536 -2.27 -3.26 -17.81
C ILE A 536 -2.01 -2.43 -19.07
N SER A 537 -2.46 -2.94 -20.22
CA SER A 537 -2.35 -2.29 -21.52
C SER A 537 -3.77 -2.03 -22.04
N GLY A 538 -4.23 -0.77 -21.99
CA GLY A 538 -5.63 -0.42 -22.18
C GLY A 538 -5.85 0.75 -23.14
N TYR A 539 -6.45 0.47 -24.30
CA TYR A 539 -6.84 1.45 -25.31
C TYR A 539 -8.30 1.90 -25.11
N GLY A 540 -8.53 3.21 -25.12
CA GLY A 540 -9.84 3.81 -24.95
C GLY A 540 -10.62 3.23 -23.77
N ALA A 541 -11.80 2.68 -24.05
CA ALA A 541 -12.71 2.11 -23.05
C ALA A 541 -12.08 1.00 -22.17
N ASN A 542 -11.04 0.29 -22.64
CA ASN A 542 -10.31 -0.67 -21.82
C ASN A 542 -9.44 0.02 -20.76
N GLY A 543 -8.86 1.19 -21.06
CA GLY A 543 -8.12 2.00 -20.08
C GLY A 543 -8.99 2.52 -18.93
N ALA A 544 -10.31 2.61 -19.12
CA ALA A 544 -11.25 2.96 -18.04
C ALA A 544 -11.41 1.84 -16.99
N VAL A 545 -11.05 0.60 -17.32
CA VAL A 545 -11.06 -0.53 -16.37
C VAL A 545 -9.75 -0.51 -15.58
N ILE A 546 -9.82 -0.07 -14.32
CA ILE A 546 -8.66 0.32 -13.50
C ILE A 546 -7.55 -0.75 -13.47
N HIS A 547 -7.94 -2.03 -13.33
CA HIS A 547 -7.06 -3.22 -13.37
C HIS A 547 -7.35 -4.07 -14.62
N TYR A 548 -7.32 -3.47 -15.82
CA TYR A 548 -7.55 -4.19 -17.07
C TYR A 548 -6.41 -5.15 -17.41
N LYS A 549 -6.69 -6.46 -17.45
CA LYS A 549 -5.77 -7.45 -18.03
C LYS A 549 -6.18 -7.74 -19.49
N PRO A 550 -5.34 -7.43 -20.49
CA PRO A 550 -5.62 -7.79 -21.88
C PRO A 550 -5.53 -9.31 -22.07
N THR A 551 -6.41 -9.87 -22.90
CA THR A 551 -6.38 -11.28 -23.31
C THR A 551 -6.56 -11.40 -24.81
N SER A 552 -5.97 -12.42 -25.44
CA SER A 552 -5.94 -12.55 -26.91
C SER A 552 -7.32 -12.73 -27.57
N ASP A 553 -8.35 -13.08 -26.79
CA ASP A 553 -9.75 -13.21 -27.18
C ASP A 553 -10.60 -11.96 -26.87
N SER A 554 -10.09 -10.99 -26.09
CA SER A 554 -10.88 -9.82 -25.65
C SER A 554 -10.18 -8.45 -25.69
N CYS A 555 -8.94 -8.40 -26.22
CA CYS A 555 -8.18 -7.15 -26.39
C CYS A 555 -8.60 -6.30 -27.59
N SER A 556 -8.42 -5.00 -27.45
CA SER A 556 -8.52 -3.99 -28.51
C SER A 556 -7.22 -3.87 -29.32
N PHE A 557 -7.34 -3.25 -30.50
CA PHE A 557 -6.19 -2.71 -31.23
C PHE A 557 -5.85 -1.30 -30.75
N VAL A 558 -4.57 -0.97 -30.67
CA VAL A 558 -4.10 0.37 -30.27
C VAL A 558 -4.16 1.30 -31.47
N GLY A 559 -5.12 2.23 -31.44
CA GLY A 559 -5.37 3.21 -32.50
C GLY A 559 -4.70 4.58 -32.29
N THR A 560 -5.22 5.60 -32.96
CA THR A 560 -4.75 7.00 -32.85
C THR A 560 -5.81 8.00 -32.40
N ASP A 561 -7.07 7.58 -32.30
CA ASP A 561 -8.26 8.38 -32.05
C ASP A 561 -8.68 8.47 -30.56
N ASN A 562 -8.01 7.72 -29.67
CA ASN A 562 -8.28 7.73 -28.23
C ASN A 562 -6.99 7.56 -27.40
N LEU A 563 -7.11 7.69 -26.08
CA LEU A 563 -6.03 7.48 -25.12
C LEU A 563 -5.60 6.01 -25.06
N PHE A 564 -4.32 5.82 -24.77
CA PHE A 564 -3.73 4.55 -24.39
C PHE A 564 -3.11 4.69 -23.00
N LEU A 565 -3.58 3.88 -22.06
CA LEU A 565 -3.03 3.76 -20.72
C LEU A 565 -2.16 2.49 -20.68
N LEU A 566 -0.91 2.64 -20.28
CA LEU A 566 0.00 1.53 -20.03
C LEU A 566 0.54 1.63 -18.61
N ASP A 567 0.24 0.62 -17.81
CA ASP A 567 0.71 0.48 -16.45
C ASP A 567 1.38 -0.89 -16.26
N SER A 568 2.59 -0.87 -15.70
CA SER A 568 3.47 -2.03 -15.68
C SER A 568 4.75 -1.79 -14.88
N GLY A 569 5.20 -2.81 -14.14
CA GLY A 569 6.48 -2.78 -13.43
C GLY A 569 7.34 -4.03 -13.66
N GLY A 570 8.58 -4.00 -13.16
CA GLY A 570 9.56 -5.07 -13.26
C GLY A 570 10.12 -5.50 -11.91
N GLN A 571 10.30 -6.81 -11.72
CA GLN A 571 11.12 -7.38 -10.66
C GLN A 571 12.56 -7.48 -11.15
N TYR A 572 13.49 -6.95 -10.36
CA TYR A 572 14.92 -7.07 -10.55
C TYR A 572 15.57 -7.74 -9.34
N VAL A 573 16.82 -8.19 -9.46
CA VAL A 573 17.58 -8.83 -8.36
C VAL A 573 17.83 -7.91 -7.17
N ASP A 574 17.74 -6.60 -7.38
CA ASP A 574 18.13 -5.48 -6.52
C ASP A 574 16.99 -4.49 -6.22
N GLY A 575 15.85 -4.58 -6.90
CA GLY A 575 14.70 -3.69 -6.69
C GLY A 575 13.43 -4.12 -7.43
N THR A 576 12.32 -3.45 -7.14
CA THR A 576 11.01 -3.62 -7.77
C THR A 576 10.57 -2.26 -8.33
N THR A 577 10.05 -2.21 -9.54
CA THR A 577 9.55 -0.96 -10.15
C THR A 577 8.04 -0.98 -10.31
N ASP A 578 7.46 0.22 -10.37
CA ASP A 578 6.07 0.46 -10.74
C ASP A 578 5.96 1.78 -11.54
N ILE A 579 5.09 1.80 -12.56
CA ILE A 579 4.86 2.96 -13.44
C ILE A 579 3.69 2.80 -14.41
N THR A 580 2.67 3.63 -14.19
CA THR A 580 1.70 4.04 -15.22
C THR A 580 2.14 5.25 -16.05
N ARG A 581 1.92 5.18 -17.38
CA ARG A 581 1.85 6.33 -18.29
C ARG A 581 0.60 6.27 -19.16
N THR A 582 -0.11 7.39 -19.25
CA THR A 582 -1.20 7.59 -20.23
C THR A 582 -0.72 8.50 -21.36
N VAL A 583 -1.00 8.12 -22.61
CA VAL A 583 -0.56 8.79 -23.83
C VAL A 583 -1.67 8.85 -24.88
N HIS A 584 -1.53 9.70 -25.90
CA HIS A 584 -2.37 9.72 -27.10
C HIS A 584 -1.47 9.66 -28.35
N PHE A 585 -1.91 9.01 -29.44
CA PHE A 585 -1.09 8.92 -30.65
C PHE A 585 -1.47 9.95 -31.72
N GLY A 586 -2.75 10.13 -32.03
CA GLY A 586 -3.27 11.28 -32.79
C GLY A 586 -3.49 12.53 -31.91
N GLU A 587 -4.48 13.36 -32.23
CA GLU A 587 -4.80 14.58 -31.48
C GLU A 587 -5.84 14.34 -30.36
N PRO A 588 -5.54 14.64 -29.09
CA PRO A 588 -6.48 14.43 -27.98
C PRO A 588 -7.55 15.54 -27.90
N SER A 589 -8.75 15.16 -27.49
CA SER A 589 -9.86 16.09 -27.25
C SER A 589 -9.62 17.00 -26.04
N ALA A 590 -10.31 18.15 -26.01
CA ALA A 590 -10.25 19.09 -24.89
C ALA A 590 -10.61 18.44 -23.53
N TRP A 591 -11.57 17.50 -23.51
CA TRP A 591 -11.98 16.80 -22.29
C TRP A 591 -10.90 15.84 -21.77
N GLN A 592 -10.32 15.01 -22.65
CA GLN A 592 -9.19 14.14 -22.29
C GLN A 592 -8.01 14.99 -21.75
N LYS A 593 -7.76 16.17 -22.33
CA LYS A 593 -6.73 17.10 -21.85
C LYS A 593 -7.04 17.72 -20.49
N GLU A 594 -8.27 18.15 -20.25
CA GLU A 594 -8.69 18.68 -18.95
C GLU A 594 -8.52 17.63 -17.85
N CYS A 595 -9.07 16.43 -18.05
CA CYS A 595 -8.97 15.33 -17.09
C CYS A 595 -7.51 14.92 -16.85
N PHE A 596 -6.69 14.81 -17.91
CA PHE A 596 -5.26 14.49 -17.78
C PHE A 596 -4.52 15.55 -16.98
N THR A 597 -4.82 16.82 -17.23
CA THR A 597 -4.18 17.92 -16.52
C THR A 597 -4.58 17.93 -15.05
N ARG A 598 -5.86 17.69 -14.73
CA ARG A 598 -6.33 17.60 -13.32
C ARG A 598 -5.68 16.45 -12.55
N VAL A 599 -5.49 15.29 -13.19
CA VAL A 599 -4.69 14.17 -12.64
C VAL A 599 -3.24 14.58 -12.42
N LEU A 600 -2.61 15.25 -13.40
CA LEU A 600 -1.25 15.74 -13.29
C LEU A 600 -1.08 16.76 -12.16
N GLN A 601 -2.03 17.68 -11.95
CA GLN A 601 -2.01 18.61 -10.82
C GLN A 601 -2.03 17.86 -9.49
N GLY A 602 -2.81 16.79 -9.39
CA GLY A 602 -2.83 15.90 -8.22
C GLY A 602 -1.48 15.22 -7.98
N HIS A 603 -0.88 14.65 -9.04
CA HIS A 603 0.43 14.01 -8.98
C HIS A 603 1.53 14.99 -8.52
N ILE A 604 1.53 16.21 -9.07
CA ILE A 604 2.49 17.28 -8.69
C ILE A 604 2.26 17.72 -7.24
N ALA A 605 1.01 17.90 -6.80
CA ALA A 605 0.69 18.35 -5.46
C ALA A 605 1.14 17.36 -4.37
N LEU A 606 1.14 16.05 -4.64
CA LEU A 606 1.71 15.05 -3.73
C LEU A 606 3.24 14.98 -3.83
N ASP A 607 3.80 14.97 -5.05
CA ASP A 607 5.26 14.90 -5.24
C ASP A 607 6.01 16.08 -4.61
N GLN A 608 5.43 17.28 -4.66
CA GLN A 608 5.99 18.48 -4.03
C GLN A 608 5.69 18.61 -2.52
N ALA A 609 4.98 17.66 -1.91
CA ALA A 609 4.55 17.78 -0.53
C ALA A 609 5.74 17.71 0.44
N ILE A 610 5.83 18.70 1.33
CA ILE A 610 6.72 18.74 2.48
C ILE A 610 5.85 18.75 3.74
N PHE A 611 6.01 17.76 4.60
CA PHE A 611 5.10 17.47 5.72
C PHE A 611 5.87 17.11 6.99
N PRO A 612 5.31 17.31 8.20
CA PRO A 612 6.00 16.91 9.43
C PRO A 612 6.28 15.41 9.51
N GLU A 613 7.31 15.02 10.25
CA GLU A 613 7.51 13.61 10.64
C GLU A 613 6.26 13.03 11.35
N ARG A 614 6.16 11.69 11.35
CA ARG A 614 5.07 10.92 12.00
C ARG A 614 3.67 11.09 11.39
N MET A 615 3.53 11.79 10.26
CA MET A 615 2.25 11.92 9.56
C MET A 615 1.88 10.60 8.83
N PRO A 616 0.66 10.06 9.03
CA PRO A 616 0.20 8.87 8.33
C PRO A 616 -0.30 9.20 6.93
N GLY A 617 0.03 8.37 5.93
CA GLY A 617 -0.13 8.73 4.51
C GLY A 617 -1.57 9.05 4.07
N PHE A 618 -2.60 8.60 4.79
CA PHE A 618 -4.00 8.96 4.50
C PHE A 618 -4.26 10.48 4.52
N VAL A 619 -3.48 11.27 5.26
CA VAL A 619 -3.67 12.75 5.29
C VAL A 619 -3.14 13.45 4.03
N LEU A 620 -2.36 12.75 3.20
CA LEU A 620 -1.78 13.29 1.96
C LEU A 620 -2.59 12.92 0.70
N ASP A 621 -3.43 11.88 0.76
CA ASP A 621 -4.29 11.41 -0.35
C ASP A 621 -5.20 12.53 -0.91
N VAL A 622 -5.66 13.45 -0.06
CA VAL A 622 -6.48 14.61 -0.46
C VAL A 622 -5.75 15.58 -1.41
N LEU A 623 -4.41 15.67 -1.34
CA LEU A 623 -3.63 16.55 -2.21
C LEU A 623 -3.86 16.17 -3.68
N ALA A 624 -3.82 14.86 -3.96
CA ALA A 624 -3.94 14.29 -5.29
C ALA A 624 -5.38 14.34 -5.85
N ARG A 625 -6.40 14.26 -5.00
CA ARG A 625 -7.82 14.39 -5.41
C ARG A 625 -8.26 15.83 -5.64
N SER A 626 -7.62 16.80 -4.97
CA SER A 626 -8.12 18.17 -4.84
C SER A 626 -8.46 18.87 -6.16
N SER A 627 -7.75 18.59 -7.26
CA SER A 627 -8.01 19.22 -8.57
C SER A 627 -9.05 18.52 -9.44
N LEU A 628 -9.42 17.27 -9.12
CA LEU A 628 -10.57 16.56 -9.69
C LEU A 628 -11.87 16.93 -8.95
N TRP A 629 -11.83 16.96 -7.61
CA TRP A 629 -12.98 17.34 -6.77
C TRP A 629 -13.53 18.74 -7.10
N LYS A 630 -12.68 19.69 -7.52
CA LYS A 630 -13.09 21.05 -7.98
C LYS A 630 -14.11 21.06 -9.13
N VAL A 631 -14.25 19.94 -9.86
CA VAL A 631 -15.24 19.75 -10.94
C VAL A 631 -16.10 18.50 -10.76
N GLY A 632 -16.12 17.93 -9.54
CA GLY A 632 -16.95 16.75 -9.23
C GLY A 632 -16.44 15.41 -9.76
N LEU A 633 -15.17 15.32 -10.17
CA LEU A 633 -14.52 14.07 -10.60
C LEU A 633 -13.73 13.43 -9.44
N ASP A 634 -13.52 12.11 -9.47
CA ASP A 634 -12.71 11.36 -8.50
C ASP A 634 -12.23 10.01 -9.10
N TYR A 635 -11.41 9.24 -8.35
CA TYR A 635 -10.93 7.90 -8.72
C TYR A 635 -11.15 6.86 -7.61
N ARG A 636 -11.54 5.64 -8.01
CA ARG A 636 -12.05 4.58 -7.12
C ARG A 636 -10.96 3.73 -6.42
N HIS A 637 -9.73 4.23 -6.32
CA HIS A 637 -8.57 3.56 -5.69
C HIS A 637 -7.79 4.51 -4.76
N GLY A 638 -6.74 4.02 -4.11
CA GLY A 638 -5.83 4.85 -3.31
C GLY A 638 -5.00 5.79 -4.18
N THR A 639 -4.26 6.70 -3.55
CA THR A 639 -3.27 7.57 -4.23
C THR A 639 -1.88 6.93 -4.27
N GLY A 640 -1.64 5.92 -3.45
CA GLY A 640 -0.47 5.05 -3.51
C GLY A 640 -0.36 4.04 -2.38
N HIS A 641 0.59 3.14 -2.53
CA HIS A 641 0.94 2.04 -1.63
C HIS A 641 2.45 2.06 -1.36
N GLY A 642 2.92 1.34 -0.33
CA GLY A 642 4.35 1.06 -0.21
C GLY A 642 4.85 0.09 -1.28
N VAL A 643 6.17 0.03 -1.48
CA VAL A 643 6.82 -0.88 -2.45
C VAL A 643 8.06 -1.57 -1.84
N GLY A 644 8.16 -2.88 -2.05
CA GLY A 644 9.24 -3.73 -1.54
C GLY A 644 10.54 -3.64 -2.35
N ALA A 645 11.66 -4.00 -1.73
CA ALA A 645 12.96 -4.08 -2.41
C ALA A 645 13.20 -5.50 -2.95
N ALA A 646 13.00 -5.66 -4.27
CA ALA A 646 12.97 -6.96 -4.94
C ALA A 646 11.97 -7.91 -4.25
N LEU A 647 10.77 -7.41 -3.93
CA LEU A 647 9.70 -8.05 -3.14
C LEU A 647 8.33 -7.69 -3.75
N ASN A 648 7.24 -7.79 -3.00
CA ASN A 648 5.89 -7.43 -3.46
C ASN A 648 5.85 -5.96 -3.95
N VAL A 649 5.16 -5.71 -5.05
CA VAL A 649 4.96 -4.35 -5.59
C VAL A 649 4.06 -3.53 -4.69
N HIS A 650 2.97 -4.12 -4.19
CA HIS A 650 2.18 -3.59 -3.09
C HIS A 650 2.75 -4.11 -1.76
N GLU A 651 3.46 -3.25 -1.03
CA GLU A 651 4.04 -3.57 0.28
C GLU A 651 3.44 -2.70 1.39
N GLY A 652 2.91 -3.35 2.44
CA GLY A 652 2.52 -2.69 3.68
C GLY A 652 3.68 -2.56 4.70
N PRO A 653 3.49 -1.76 5.77
CA PRO A 653 2.20 -1.20 6.21
C PRO A 653 1.94 0.25 5.79
N GLN A 654 2.85 0.94 5.11
CA GLN A 654 2.62 2.31 4.65
C GLN A 654 1.74 2.38 3.39
N SER A 655 0.84 3.37 3.32
CA SER A 655 0.08 3.70 2.10
C SER A 655 -0.47 5.12 2.15
N ILE A 656 -0.84 5.66 0.98
CA ILE A 656 -1.46 6.98 0.79
C ILE A 656 -2.85 6.73 0.20
N SER A 657 -3.87 6.64 1.06
CA SER A 657 -5.21 6.23 0.64
C SER A 657 -6.31 6.88 1.49
N PHE A 658 -7.43 7.22 0.87
CA PHE A 658 -8.65 7.69 1.52
C PHE A 658 -9.23 6.71 2.56
N ARG A 659 -8.77 5.45 2.59
CA ARG A 659 -9.21 4.40 3.51
C ARG A 659 -8.77 4.71 4.95
N PHE A 660 -9.63 5.40 5.68
CA PHE A 660 -9.48 5.64 7.11
C PHE A 660 -9.25 4.31 7.86
N GLY A 661 -8.19 4.24 8.66
CA GLY A 661 -7.77 3.03 9.37
C GLY A 661 -6.27 2.79 9.33
N ASN A 662 -5.60 3.06 8.20
CA ASN A 662 -4.14 3.00 8.17
C ASN A 662 -3.51 4.22 8.85
N LEU A 663 -3.15 4.06 10.13
CA LEU A 663 -2.46 5.09 10.93
C LEU A 663 -0.93 4.96 10.88
N THR A 664 -0.38 4.16 9.96
CA THR A 664 1.06 4.01 9.76
C THR A 664 1.68 5.33 9.29
N ALA A 665 2.55 5.89 10.11
CA ALA A 665 3.35 7.06 9.77
C ALA A 665 4.32 6.78 8.61
N LEU A 666 4.41 7.72 7.67
CA LEU A 666 5.51 7.77 6.71
C LEU A 666 6.82 8.12 7.45
N GLN A 667 7.91 7.46 7.04
CA GLN A 667 9.23 7.54 7.67
C GLN A 667 10.32 7.65 6.60
N ASN A 668 11.42 8.35 6.92
CA ASN A 668 12.62 8.41 6.06
C ASN A 668 13.07 6.98 5.67
N GLY A 669 13.32 6.75 4.38
CA GLY A 669 13.68 5.43 3.84
C GLY A 669 12.50 4.57 3.39
N MET A 670 11.24 4.93 3.66
CA MET A 670 10.10 4.26 3.03
C MET A 670 9.99 4.61 1.55
N ILE A 671 9.53 3.66 0.72
CA ILE A 671 9.17 3.91 -0.69
C ILE A 671 7.66 3.75 -0.83
N VAL A 672 7.04 4.64 -1.61
CA VAL A 672 5.61 4.66 -1.95
C VAL A 672 5.35 5.02 -3.41
N SER A 673 4.23 4.62 -3.98
CA SER A 673 3.71 5.14 -5.26
C SER A 673 2.96 6.48 -5.08
N ASN A 674 2.83 7.21 -6.19
CA ASN A 674 2.02 8.42 -6.35
C ASN A 674 1.29 8.30 -7.69
N GLU A 675 0.12 7.66 -7.66
CA GLU A 675 -0.60 7.06 -8.81
C GLU A 675 -2.00 7.65 -9.09
N PRO A 676 -2.30 8.96 -8.93
CA PRO A 676 -3.65 9.46 -9.17
C PRO A 676 -4.13 9.20 -10.59
N GLY A 677 -5.45 9.09 -10.74
CA GLY A 677 -6.09 8.79 -12.01
C GLY A 677 -7.49 9.38 -12.17
N TYR A 678 -8.11 9.07 -13.30
CA TYR A 678 -9.50 9.35 -13.62
C TYR A 678 -9.99 8.37 -14.68
N TYR A 679 -11.22 7.87 -14.55
CA TYR A 679 -11.75 6.80 -15.41
C TYR A 679 -13.17 7.17 -15.85
N GLU A 680 -13.30 7.49 -17.14
CA GLU A 680 -14.56 7.76 -17.81
C GLU A 680 -15.13 6.40 -18.28
N ASP A 681 -16.05 5.84 -17.49
CA ASP A 681 -16.62 4.50 -17.73
C ASP A 681 -17.08 4.36 -19.20
N HIS A 682 -16.58 3.35 -19.90
CA HIS A 682 -16.80 3.08 -21.35
C HIS A 682 -16.17 4.06 -22.36
N SER A 683 -15.32 5.02 -21.96
CA SER A 683 -14.70 5.98 -22.89
C SER A 683 -13.17 5.98 -22.86
N PHE A 684 -12.56 6.27 -21.71
CA PHE A 684 -11.11 6.30 -21.51
C PHE A 684 -10.72 6.25 -20.04
N GLY A 685 -9.47 5.89 -19.75
CA GLY A 685 -8.88 6.08 -18.43
C GLY A 685 -7.53 6.79 -18.50
N ILE A 686 -7.18 7.40 -17.38
CA ILE A 686 -5.95 8.15 -17.16
C ILE A 686 -5.40 7.77 -15.81
N ARG A 687 -4.10 7.47 -15.73
CA ARG A 687 -3.32 7.41 -14.50
C ARG A 687 -1.91 7.92 -14.78
N ILE A 688 -1.30 8.60 -13.81
CA ILE A 688 0.06 9.18 -13.92
C ILE A 688 0.82 8.85 -12.65
N GLU A 689 1.89 8.08 -12.80
CA GLU A 689 2.52 7.42 -11.65
C GLU A 689 4.04 7.51 -11.62
N ASN A 690 4.59 7.67 -10.42
CA ASN A 690 6.02 7.52 -10.15
C ASN A 690 6.18 6.94 -8.75
N LEU A 691 7.24 6.14 -8.52
CA LEU A 691 7.66 5.77 -7.18
C LEU A 691 8.52 6.88 -6.54
N LEU A 692 8.28 7.09 -5.26
CA LEU A 692 8.84 8.15 -4.42
C LEU A 692 9.49 7.53 -3.17
N LEU A 693 10.73 7.92 -2.89
CA LEU A 693 11.46 7.61 -1.67
C LEU A 693 11.24 8.74 -0.66
N VAL A 694 10.63 8.43 0.49
CA VAL A 694 10.44 9.36 1.60
C VAL A 694 11.80 9.72 2.20
N LYS A 695 12.05 11.03 2.38
CA LYS A 695 13.30 11.54 2.94
C LYS A 695 13.08 12.73 3.88
N GLU A 696 14.01 12.90 4.82
CA GLU A 696 14.17 14.15 5.58
C GLU A 696 14.49 15.33 4.65
N VAL A 697 13.97 16.51 5.01
CA VAL A 697 14.14 17.76 4.27
C VAL A 697 14.68 18.85 5.21
N ASP A 698 15.88 19.35 4.91
CA ASP A 698 16.48 20.47 5.64
C ASP A 698 15.70 21.77 5.38
N LEU A 699 14.93 22.23 6.38
CA LEU A 699 14.15 23.46 6.32
C LEU A 699 14.77 24.58 7.19
N PRO A 700 14.64 25.86 6.80
CA PRO A 700 15.09 27.00 7.62
C PRO A 700 14.39 27.15 8.99
N ASN A 701 13.32 26.39 9.25
CA ASN A 701 12.53 26.44 10.47
C ASN A 701 12.09 25.03 10.88
N SER A 702 12.09 24.73 12.18
CA SER A 702 11.45 23.55 12.76
C SER A 702 10.44 23.99 13.82
N TYR A 703 9.16 23.98 13.48
CA TYR A 703 8.09 24.37 14.40
C TYR A 703 7.85 23.25 15.43
N GLY A 704 8.04 23.56 16.71
CA GLY A 704 7.91 22.58 17.79
C GLY A 704 9.07 21.59 17.91
N GLY A 705 10.17 21.77 17.15
CA GLY A 705 11.35 20.91 17.22
C GLY A 705 11.21 19.56 16.51
N ILE A 706 10.24 19.41 15.61
CA ILE A 706 10.00 18.20 14.80
C ILE A 706 10.73 18.30 13.45
N GLY A 707 11.17 17.16 12.92
CA GLY A 707 11.67 17.03 11.56
C GLY A 707 10.56 17.14 10.51
N PHE A 708 10.95 17.38 9.26
CA PHE A 708 10.07 17.40 8.11
C PHE A 708 10.55 16.40 7.06
N LEU A 709 9.59 15.79 6.38
CA LEU A 709 9.75 14.80 5.34
C LEU A 709 9.25 15.35 4.00
N GLY A 710 9.74 14.77 2.92
CA GLY A 710 9.34 14.99 1.53
C GLY A 710 9.80 13.81 0.67
N PHE A 711 9.91 13.99 -0.65
CA PHE A 711 10.12 12.89 -1.60
C PHE A 711 11.32 13.07 -2.55
N GLU A 712 12.13 12.01 -2.71
CA GLU A 712 13.06 11.83 -3.83
C GLU A 712 12.41 10.92 -4.89
N LYS A 713 12.44 11.31 -6.17
CA LYS A 713 11.87 10.52 -7.28
C LYS A 713 12.74 9.33 -7.61
N LEU A 714 12.12 8.17 -7.86
CA LEU A 714 12.78 6.99 -8.42
C LEU A 714 12.47 6.82 -9.91
N THR A 715 11.23 7.04 -10.33
CA THR A 715 10.77 6.84 -11.72
C THR A 715 11.08 8.03 -12.64
N PHE A 716 11.78 7.78 -13.76
CA PHE A 716 12.25 8.81 -14.70
C PHE A 716 11.84 8.54 -16.17
N VAL A 717 10.55 8.62 -16.48
CA VAL A 717 10.02 8.44 -17.86
C VAL A 717 9.16 9.65 -18.24
N PRO A 718 9.24 10.20 -19.48
CA PRO A 718 8.50 11.41 -19.86
C PRO A 718 6.99 11.32 -19.60
N ILE A 719 6.38 12.46 -19.30
CA ILE A 719 4.93 12.65 -19.21
C ILE A 719 4.50 13.40 -20.47
N GLN A 720 3.51 12.89 -21.22
CA GLN A 720 3.27 13.33 -22.60
C GLN A 720 2.72 14.77 -22.68
N SER A 721 3.57 15.67 -23.18
CA SER A 721 3.35 17.12 -23.25
C SER A 721 2.03 17.55 -23.91
N LYS A 722 1.62 16.93 -25.02
CA LYS A 722 0.42 17.35 -25.76
C LYS A 722 -0.90 17.14 -25.02
N LEU A 723 -0.94 16.25 -24.02
CA LEU A 723 -2.10 16.03 -23.17
C LEU A 723 -2.29 17.13 -22.12
N ILE A 724 -1.27 17.93 -21.84
CA ILE A 724 -1.34 19.01 -20.86
C ILE A 724 -2.07 20.22 -21.45
N ASP A 725 -3.10 20.70 -20.76
CA ASP A 725 -3.64 22.04 -20.95
C ASP A 725 -2.89 23.02 -20.04
N THR A 726 -1.97 23.78 -20.65
CA THR A 726 -1.14 24.75 -19.94
C THR A 726 -1.93 25.97 -19.41
N SER A 727 -3.23 26.09 -19.68
CA SER A 727 -4.09 27.13 -19.09
C SER A 727 -4.60 26.75 -17.70
N LEU A 728 -4.61 25.46 -17.35
CA LEU A 728 -5.02 24.95 -16.04
C LEU A 728 -3.85 24.86 -15.03
N LEU A 729 -2.60 24.87 -15.52
CA LEU A 729 -1.40 24.81 -14.70
C LEU A 729 -0.92 26.20 -14.27
N SER A 730 -0.53 26.32 -12.99
CA SER A 730 0.22 27.47 -12.48
C SER A 730 1.66 27.50 -13.03
N PRO A 731 2.35 28.65 -12.94
CA PRO A 731 3.77 28.75 -13.31
C PRO A 731 4.69 27.77 -12.55
N MET A 732 4.32 27.34 -11.33
CA MET A 732 5.10 26.40 -10.53
C MET A 732 4.89 24.95 -10.98
N GLU A 733 3.67 24.55 -11.35
CA GLU A 733 3.41 23.25 -11.97
C GLU A 733 4.07 23.16 -13.36
N ILE A 734 4.04 24.24 -14.15
CA ILE A 734 4.79 24.32 -15.41
C ILE A 734 6.30 24.20 -15.15
N LYS A 735 6.85 24.87 -14.12
CA LYS A 735 8.27 24.70 -13.75
C LYS A 735 8.57 23.25 -13.38
N TRP A 736 7.74 22.61 -12.54
CA TRP A 736 7.89 21.22 -12.14
C TRP A 736 7.98 20.27 -13.34
N VAL A 737 7.12 20.42 -14.36
CA VAL A 737 7.16 19.58 -15.56
C VAL A 737 8.49 19.73 -16.30
N ASN A 738 9.01 20.95 -16.42
CA ASN A 738 10.33 21.19 -17.03
C ASN A 738 11.48 20.64 -16.18
N ASP A 739 11.45 20.83 -14.86
CA ASP A 739 12.46 20.30 -13.92
C ASP A 739 12.48 18.77 -13.93
N TYR A 740 11.31 18.13 -13.99
CA TYR A 740 11.16 16.69 -14.09
C TYR A 740 11.67 16.16 -15.43
N HIS A 741 11.23 16.75 -16.55
CA HIS A 741 11.72 16.37 -17.89
C HIS A 741 13.23 16.58 -18.04
N SER A 742 13.82 17.59 -17.39
CA SER A 742 15.27 17.81 -17.37
C SER A 742 16.00 16.69 -16.62
N GLN A 743 15.51 16.27 -15.45
CA GLN A 743 16.07 15.12 -14.72
C GLN A 743 15.93 13.80 -15.49
N VAL A 744 14.80 13.58 -16.18
CA VAL A 744 14.60 12.43 -17.08
C VAL A 744 15.65 12.42 -18.19
N TRP A 745 15.90 13.57 -18.82
CA TRP A 745 16.96 13.71 -19.81
C TRP A 745 18.35 13.41 -19.23
N GLU A 746 18.73 14.07 -18.14
CA GLU A 746 20.06 13.92 -17.51
C GLU A 746 20.36 12.47 -17.09
N LYS A 747 19.35 11.78 -16.54
CA LYS A 747 19.53 10.43 -15.98
C LYS A 747 19.42 9.31 -17.02
N VAL A 748 18.58 9.46 -18.04
CA VAL A 748 18.27 8.36 -18.99
C VAL A 748 18.97 8.54 -20.34
N SER A 749 19.27 9.76 -20.79
CA SER A 749 20.00 9.98 -22.04
C SER A 749 21.40 9.33 -22.15
N PRO A 750 22.14 9.04 -21.05
CA PRO A 750 23.39 8.27 -21.11
C PRO A 750 23.19 6.76 -21.24
N LEU A 751 21.98 6.24 -20.95
CA LEU A 751 21.69 4.81 -20.83
C LEU A 751 21.10 4.20 -22.12
N VAL A 752 20.78 5.03 -23.11
CA VAL A 752 20.02 4.63 -24.31
C VAL A 752 20.77 4.95 -25.61
N ASN A 753 20.45 4.20 -26.67
CA ASN A 753 21.02 4.39 -27.99
C ASN A 753 20.62 5.75 -28.62
N VAL A 754 21.33 6.19 -29.67
CA VAL A 754 21.15 7.53 -30.28
C VAL A 754 19.71 7.80 -30.74
N ALA A 755 19.03 6.83 -31.37
CA ALA A 755 17.67 7.04 -31.88
C ALA A 755 16.65 7.20 -30.74
N VAL A 756 16.83 6.44 -29.65
CA VAL A 756 16.01 6.57 -28.44
C VAL A 756 16.33 7.85 -27.69
N ARG A 757 17.60 8.29 -27.67
CA ARG A 757 18.00 9.59 -27.12
C ARG A 757 17.36 10.75 -27.89
N ASP A 758 17.28 10.68 -29.21
CA ASP A 758 16.63 11.69 -30.04
C ASP A 758 15.09 11.65 -29.93
N TRP A 759 14.51 10.52 -29.51
CA TRP A 759 13.12 10.45 -29.03
C TRP A 759 12.94 11.09 -27.66
N LEU A 760 13.85 10.82 -26.72
CA LEU A 760 13.82 11.35 -25.36
C LEU A 760 13.91 12.88 -25.38
N TRP A 761 14.87 13.46 -26.12
CA TRP A 761 15.05 14.91 -26.26
C TRP A 761 13.78 15.61 -26.77
N ARG A 762 13.06 15.00 -27.73
CA ARG A 762 11.78 15.55 -28.22
C ARG A 762 10.72 15.58 -27.12
N ASN A 763 10.64 14.51 -26.33
CA ASN A 763 9.63 14.33 -25.27
C ASN A 763 10.00 14.97 -23.92
N THR A 764 11.24 15.44 -23.73
CA THR A 764 11.67 16.24 -22.57
C THR A 764 11.91 17.73 -22.88
N SER A 765 11.79 18.15 -24.15
CA SER A 765 12.01 19.55 -24.54
C SER A 765 10.97 20.51 -23.94
N HIS A 766 11.44 21.65 -23.42
CA HIS A 766 10.72 22.54 -22.48
C HIS A 766 9.33 23.03 -22.93
N ALA A 767 8.40 23.10 -21.97
CA ALA A 767 7.01 23.55 -22.11
C ALA A 767 6.84 24.96 -22.68
N ALA A 768 7.73 25.89 -22.32
CA ALA A 768 7.72 27.26 -22.84
C ALA A 768 7.95 27.34 -24.36
N CYS A 769 8.45 26.26 -25.00
CA CYS A 769 8.63 26.17 -26.44
C CYS A 769 7.39 25.61 -27.16
N TRP A 770 6.42 25.01 -26.45
CA TRP A 770 5.25 24.36 -27.06
C TRP A 770 4.23 25.38 -27.59
N THR A 771 4.04 26.52 -26.90
CA THR A 771 3.16 27.62 -27.34
C THR A 771 3.62 28.32 -28.63
N LEU A 772 4.91 28.22 -28.96
CA LEU A 772 5.48 28.70 -30.23
C LEU A 772 5.21 27.76 -31.41
N LYS A 773 4.81 26.50 -31.18
CA LYS A 773 4.41 25.56 -32.25
C LYS A 773 2.94 25.69 -32.64
N SER A 774 2.04 25.95 -31.69
CA SER A 774 0.60 26.11 -31.98
C SER A 774 0.28 27.42 -32.73
N ARG A 775 1.09 28.47 -32.54
CA ARG A 775 1.03 29.71 -33.34
C ARG A 775 1.91 29.62 -34.60
N GLY A 776 1.48 28.78 -35.54
CA GLY A 776 2.26 28.46 -36.74
C GLY A 776 2.46 29.63 -37.72
N LYS A 777 3.56 30.40 -37.57
CA LYS A 777 4.28 31.10 -38.67
C LYS A 777 5.60 31.78 -38.24
N MET A 778 6.64 31.00 -37.88
CA MET A 778 8.04 31.52 -37.92
C MET A 778 9.10 30.41 -37.98
N ARG A 779 9.17 29.67 -39.10
CA ARG A 779 10.16 28.57 -39.28
C ARG A 779 11.15 28.80 -40.44
N THR A 780 11.67 30.02 -40.54
CA THR A 780 12.71 30.40 -41.53
C THR A 780 13.79 31.36 -41.00
N GLN A 781 13.71 31.86 -39.76
CA GLN A 781 14.59 32.95 -39.30
C GLN A 781 15.43 32.70 -38.03
N LEU A 782 15.16 31.65 -37.23
CA LEU A 782 16.00 31.30 -36.06
C LEU A 782 17.14 30.31 -36.34
N MET A 783 17.18 29.66 -37.52
CA MET A 783 18.29 28.76 -37.85
C MET A 783 19.60 29.48 -38.20
N SER A 784 19.53 30.76 -38.58
CA SER A 784 20.72 31.55 -38.95
C SER A 784 21.42 32.21 -37.76
N THR A 785 20.69 32.54 -36.68
CA THR A 785 21.25 33.24 -35.51
C THR A 785 22.03 32.34 -34.56
N CYS A 786 21.62 31.08 -34.38
CA CYS A 786 22.37 30.12 -33.55
C CYS A 786 23.65 29.58 -34.22
N LEU A 787 23.82 29.74 -35.54
CA LEU A 787 24.99 29.23 -36.27
C LEU A 787 26.17 30.23 -36.29
N ILE A 788 25.92 31.50 -35.97
CA ILE A 788 26.93 32.59 -36.04
C ILE A 788 27.73 32.76 -34.74
N LEU A 789 27.25 32.23 -33.61
CA LEU A 789 27.90 32.33 -32.29
C LEU A 789 28.89 31.19 -31.94
N SER A 790 29.14 30.27 -32.88
CA SER A 790 29.96 29.06 -32.64
C SER A 790 31.29 29.01 -33.42
N ILE A 791 31.66 30.08 -34.15
CA ILE A 791 32.87 30.13 -34.98
C ILE A 791 33.81 31.27 -34.53
N SER A 792 34.28 31.22 -33.28
CA SER A 792 35.26 32.21 -32.78
C SER A 792 36.22 31.72 -31.68
N MET A 793 36.42 30.40 -31.50
CA MET A 793 37.41 29.85 -30.53
C MET A 793 38.20 28.63 -31.03
N PHE A 794 38.78 28.69 -32.24
CA PHE A 794 39.82 27.73 -32.67
C PHE A 794 40.99 28.40 -33.38
N ALA A 795 41.82 29.12 -32.61
CA ALA A 795 43.13 29.59 -33.05
C ALA A 795 44.11 29.57 -31.86
N ARG A 796 44.88 28.47 -31.71
CA ARG A 796 46.09 28.45 -30.89
C ARG A 796 47.29 28.90 -31.74
N PRO A 797 48.12 29.82 -31.25
CA PRO A 797 49.56 29.75 -31.47
C PRO A 797 50.25 28.92 -30.39
N ILE A 798 51.46 28.45 -30.67
CA ILE A 798 52.27 27.61 -29.79
C ILE A 798 53.19 28.47 -28.90
N LYS A 799 53.57 27.94 -27.73
CA LYS A 799 54.48 28.60 -26.78
C LYS A 799 55.82 28.98 -27.45
N GLN A 800 56.29 30.19 -27.18
CA GLN A 800 57.72 30.53 -27.19
C GLN A 800 58.08 31.25 -25.89
N GLN A 801 59.35 31.25 -25.51
CA GLN A 801 59.78 31.47 -24.12
C GLN A 801 60.27 32.91 -23.81
N ARG A 802 60.37 33.18 -22.50
CA ARG A 802 61.51 33.81 -21.77
C ARG A 802 61.43 35.28 -21.29
N TRP A 803 61.84 35.42 -20.01
CA TRP A 803 62.43 36.56 -19.27
C TRP A 803 61.56 37.70 -18.66
N GLU A 804 61.94 38.03 -17.41
CA GLU A 804 61.84 39.27 -16.59
C GLU A 804 60.53 40.12 -16.56
N GLN A 805 59.90 40.45 -15.42
CA GLN A 805 60.26 41.02 -14.09
C GLN A 805 59.97 42.54 -13.95
N VAL A 806 59.87 43.01 -12.69
CA VAL A 806 59.98 44.42 -12.19
C VAL A 806 58.69 45.28 -11.98
N LEU A 807 58.30 45.38 -10.69
CA LEU A 807 57.80 46.55 -9.90
C LEU A 807 56.66 47.50 -10.38
N CYS A 808 55.51 47.42 -9.68
CA CYS A 808 55.00 48.36 -8.63
C CYS A 808 55.04 49.91 -8.80
N ARG A 809 54.02 50.59 -8.20
CA ARG A 809 53.68 52.05 -8.17
C ARG A 809 52.92 52.50 -9.43
N SER A 810 51.94 53.42 -9.43
CA SER A 810 51.17 54.19 -8.41
C SER A 810 49.81 54.59 -9.04
N GLY A 811 48.74 55.05 -8.38
CA GLY A 811 48.52 55.43 -6.98
C GLY A 811 47.86 56.82 -6.82
N TRP A 812 46.65 57.06 -7.36
CA TRP A 812 45.95 58.38 -7.29
C TRP A 812 44.42 58.34 -7.00
N ILE A 813 44.09 58.63 -5.74
CA ILE A 813 42.97 59.39 -5.14
C ILE A 813 41.60 59.59 -5.87
N LYS A 814 40.55 59.11 -5.16
CA LYS A 814 39.14 59.55 -4.99
C LYS A 814 38.63 60.86 -5.65
N LYS A 815 37.42 60.78 -6.27
CA LYS A 815 36.20 61.64 -6.11
C LYS A 815 35.13 61.24 -7.15
N MET A 816 33.80 61.45 -7.01
CA MET A 816 32.91 61.78 -5.87
C MET A 816 31.46 61.44 -6.27
N MET A 817 30.59 61.01 -5.33
CA MET A 817 29.13 60.83 -5.47
C MET A 817 28.64 59.80 -6.54
N GLY A 818 27.52 59.09 -6.37
CA GLY A 818 26.64 59.00 -5.20
C GLY A 818 25.15 59.07 -5.53
N PHE A 819 24.58 58.06 -6.21
CA PHE A 819 23.12 57.84 -6.28
C PHE A 819 22.79 56.37 -6.55
N GLN A 820 21.70 55.91 -5.94
CA GLN A 820 21.06 54.60 -6.15
C GLN A 820 19.56 54.77 -5.80
N PRO A 821 18.65 53.92 -6.30
CA PRO A 821 18.63 53.19 -7.56
C PRO A 821 17.53 53.73 -8.50
N LEU A 822 17.43 53.22 -9.73
CA LEU A 822 16.16 53.22 -10.45
C LEU A 822 15.80 51.78 -10.88
N VAL A 823 14.57 51.37 -10.56
CA VAL A 823 14.01 50.09 -10.99
C VAL A 823 13.52 50.23 -12.42
N LEU A 824 13.88 49.27 -13.29
CA LEU A 824 13.15 48.98 -14.53
C LEU A 824 13.38 47.53 -14.94
N PHE A 825 12.36 46.92 -15.53
CA PHE A 825 12.33 45.52 -15.94
C PHE A 825 13.31 45.22 -17.08
N PHE A 826 13.95 44.05 -17.04
CA PHE A 826 13.77 43.01 -18.06
C PHE A 826 14.09 41.62 -17.51
#